data_AF-A0A168BC51-F1
#
_entry.id   AF-A0A168BC51-F1
#
_cell.length_a   1.000
_cell.length_b   1.000
_cell.length_c   1.000
_cell.angle_alpha   90.00
_cell.angle_beta   90.00
_cell.angle_gamma   90.00
#
_symmetry.space_group_name_H-M   'P 1'
#
loop_
_entity.id
_entity.type
_entity.pdbx_description
1 polymer ?
#
loop_
_entity_poly.entity_id
_entity_poly.type
_entity_poly.pdbx_seq_one_letter_code
_entity_poly.pdbx_strand_id
1 'polypeptide(L)'
;MPPKRGGRRGWRDRDKENVNPGHSRIPATNKPYESFESRQPYDNLRYRLKRAPHLYGLRGIKETWDIAIKVLETNQDDARQKLLRKLIDDDGLLHVKQALDIRVNNFPTPREFAAPVGAFLQVITDEFFYKCISLDTDIGTLYHFISGANGARAMAFFSEVISCLSSLGPTRENLGLFSRLLHCLHELMCREPRAQMNTDLPNLVTLMKAFYGKAGDVEIGMKLAIDQKFALVERIIQRLAAQASGDETQKEQAADNVKRFAHVAEIEVPGTRHDNDKEDISKIQIVPTENEIRSSQGEFLPSTDFTEPHFLEGPERLLDVHFRLLRHDIFAAFKETMGQLIHVVENGLNMSTWANVVSQSQGAHVYTPANLVKTTFAKKTGLEFCISFKLPDRVVKMKKKDREEWWKRSKRLSGGTLLCLVLIRDRKVHAIPLVAEKNEFGRDGVSGLLTARPVLLTAQATRRLLTHIAQSFRDNDKNVIVEFPSVLPATFVPILENLQRMHRQGGLSFAQWLVPTPFTPDGVPKDWEILPPVYARKRGFYFEMGSILDTPGQSLKYIIGQNRDHVTQKLNAQSPLDEGQVSATMAALSQELCLIRGPPGTGKTFAGVQIMKVLIANKTRADLGPVIVVCYTNHALDQFLEHLMLQGITNVIRVGSRSSSTLLESCNLANLSRNTNKTRSENYIIAMSHKAQEDSERSVKSKLRTLHALGKCEWRAFDPFLRMRYPYIHRQFLKKDEEGWELQIKGDPFNLWIKDVKRDYGRPVPMSALNFLLNKAEQDVWAMTLQEKALLLSHFVKSLTDETVLDIIDDIKQDQRGKSEATNVYNEIDRRTLQAADIIGITTTGLAKKIPALQHVKAKVVVCEEAGEVLEAHMLSTMLPSVEHIIQIGDHEQLRPQIANFSLSMESSQGKLFQLDRSQFERLTLGERRIVRRMRPEIATLVRSTLYPHLIDDDKTKNYPDVVGMGHNVLWFDHDIFEDHSGEPMGHSKTNEYEVKMTHALVRHIVRQGAYGSKDIAVLTPYVGQLQKLRAAMNRDFEVVVSERDEEELLRNGLTEQEIEKELGTKAVERKKMSDLLRIATVDNFQGEEAKVVIISLVRSNSQGKVGFLRTTNRINVLLSRAQHGMYLIGNSKTYGDIPMWNQVITILREKDCLKTKFNLQCPRHSEQNMDVSTPEDFDLLSPEELFGVPSPVPESSQSVGMHVLECVETLAQNAWLLSKMSLCRVVMSIT
;
A
#
# COMPACT_ATOMS: atom_id res chain seq x y z
N MET A 1 -43.88 -19.43 -45.05
CA MET A 1 -43.79 -20.61 -45.95
C MET A 1 -42.38 -21.17 -45.86
N PRO A 2 -42.21 -22.49 -46.00
CA PRO A 2 -41.74 -23.40 -44.93
C PRO A 2 -40.56 -24.27 -45.46
N PRO A 3 -40.22 -25.50 -44.97
CA PRO A 3 -40.87 -26.37 -43.97
C PRO A 3 -39.97 -27.03 -42.89
N LYS A 4 -40.49 -27.25 -41.65
CA LYS A 4 -41.21 -28.42 -41.04
C LYS A 4 -40.27 -29.61 -40.72
N ARG A 5 -40.30 -30.31 -39.58
CA ARG A 5 -41.36 -30.84 -38.66
C ARG A 5 -40.74 -30.95 -37.23
N GLY A 6 -41.38 -30.80 -36.06
CA GLY A 6 -42.73 -31.12 -35.54
C GLY A 6 -42.58 -32.20 -34.44
N GLY A 7 -43.16 -32.17 -33.22
CA GLY A 7 -44.14 -31.33 -32.53
C GLY A 7 -43.91 -31.38 -31.00
N ARG A 8 -44.25 -30.37 -30.18
CA ARG A 8 -45.52 -29.73 -29.76
C ARG A 8 -46.16 -30.34 -28.49
N ARG A 9 -46.24 -29.46 -27.49
CA ARG A 9 -47.06 -29.46 -26.27
C ARG A 9 -48.56 -29.31 -26.59
N GLY A 10 -49.44 -29.69 -25.66
CA GLY A 10 -50.72 -29.01 -25.35
C GLY A 10 -50.78 -28.82 -23.82
N TRP A 11 -51.05 -27.69 -23.17
CA TRP A 11 -52.00 -26.55 -23.29
C TRP A 11 -53.46 -26.82 -22.88
N ARG A 12 -53.82 -26.14 -21.77
CA ARG A 12 -55.02 -25.32 -21.47
C ARG A 12 -56.26 -25.95 -20.81
N ASP A 13 -56.49 -25.47 -19.58
CA ASP A 13 -57.72 -24.90 -18.98
C ASP A 13 -59.10 -25.45 -19.40
N ARG A 14 -59.96 -25.84 -18.45
CA ARG A 14 -60.84 -24.95 -17.64
C ARG A 14 -61.84 -25.76 -16.80
N ASP A 15 -62.23 -25.15 -15.67
CA ASP A 15 -63.56 -25.18 -15.03
C ASP A 15 -63.80 -25.94 -13.70
N LYS A 16 -64.22 -25.08 -12.73
CA LYS A 16 -65.23 -25.25 -11.67
C LYS A 16 -64.84 -25.83 -10.30
N GLU A 17 -64.77 -24.90 -9.35
CA GLU A 17 -65.44 -24.88 -8.04
C GLU A 17 -65.91 -26.22 -7.43
N ASN A 18 -65.34 -26.58 -6.27
CA ASN A 18 -66.13 -26.85 -5.05
C ASN A 18 -65.26 -26.94 -3.78
N VAL A 19 -65.52 -25.99 -2.88
CA VAL A 19 -65.71 -26.08 -1.42
C VAL A 19 -65.06 -27.25 -0.62
N ASN A 20 -64.26 -26.86 0.39
CA ASN A 20 -63.80 -27.56 1.63
C ASN A 20 -64.83 -28.54 2.27
N PRO A 21 -64.47 -29.49 3.19
CA PRO A 21 -63.48 -29.31 4.28
C PRO A 21 -62.68 -30.55 4.77
N GLY A 22 -61.54 -30.28 5.41
CA GLY A 22 -61.02 -31.00 6.58
C GLY A 22 -60.55 -32.46 6.44
N HIS A 23 -59.26 -32.73 6.69
CA HIS A 23 -58.84 -33.87 7.50
C HIS A 23 -57.42 -33.72 8.08
N SER A 24 -57.37 -33.95 9.39
CA SER A 24 -56.24 -34.21 10.29
C SER A 24 -54.96 -34.78 9.67
N ARG A 25 -53.83 -34.08 9.88
CA ARG A 25 -52.49 -34.65 9.73
C ARG A 25 -52.12 -35.47 10.96
N ILE A 26 -52.02 -36.78 10.79
CA ILE A 26 -51.23 -37.67 11.67
C ILE A 26 -49.79 -37.66 11.12
N PRO A 27 -48.75 -37.41 11.94
CA PRO A 27 -47.37 -37.43 11.47
C PRO A 27 -46.85 -38.87 11.38
N ALA A 28 -46.42 -39.27 10.19
CA ALA A 28 -45.75 -40.54 9.97
C ALA A 28 -44.34 -40.53 10.59
N THR A 29 -44.20 -41.22 11.72
CA THR A 29 -42.92 -41.71 12.25
C THR A 29 -42.56 -43.01 11.56
N ASN A 30 -41.37 -43.05 10.95
CA ASN A 30 -40.42 -44.18 10.92
C ASN A 30 -39.52 -44.09 9.67
N LYS A 31 -38.34 -43.48 9.86
CA LYS A 31 -37.11 -43.90 9.17
C LYS A 31 -36.17 -44.50 10.22
N PRO A 32 -35.32 -45.48 9.88
CA PRO A 32 -34.55 -46.23 10.85
C PRO A 32 -33.56 -45.34 11.58
N TYR A 33 -33.37 -45.59 12.88
CA TYR A 33 -32.32 -45.01 13.71
C TYR A 33 -30.95 -45.41 13.14
N GLU A 34 -30.33 -44.52 12.36
CA GLU A 34 -28.87 -44.48 12.28
C GLU A 34 -28.35 -44.06 13.67
N SER A 35 -27.48 -44.88 14.24
CA SER A 35 -26.81 -44.62 15.52
C SER A 35 -26.20 -43.21 15.53
N PHE A 36 -26.37 -42.48 16.64
CA PHE A 36 -25.85 -41.11 16.85
C PHE A 36 -24.32 -40.98 16.60
N GLU A 37 -23.60 -42.11 16.61
CA GLU A 37 -22.15 -42.21 16.42
C GLU A 37 -21.69 -42.24 14.94
N SER A 38 -22.59 -42.44 13.95
CA SER A 38 -22.21 -42.53 12.53
C SER A 38 -22.25 -41.20 11.76
N ARG A 39 -22.68 -40.11 12.41
CA ARG A 39 -22.83 -38.78 11.77
C ARG A 39 -21.53 -37.98 11.82
N GLN A 40 -21.33 -37.11 10.81
CA GLN A 40 -20.23 -36.15 10.84
C GLN A 40 -20.32 -35.26 12.09
N PRO A 41 -19.19 -34.90 12.74
CA PRO A 41 -19.17 -34.15 14.01
C PRO A 41 -20.05 -32.89 14.03
N TYR A 42 -20.11 -32.17 12.91
CA TYR A 42 -20.92 -30.96 12.79
C TYR A 42 -22.43 -31.23 12.85
N ASP A 43 -22.92 -32.30 12.22
CA ASP A 43 -24.36 -32.62 12.22
C ASP A 43 -24.85 -33.03 13.61
N ASN A 44 -23.99 -33.71 14.37
CA ASN A 44 -24.25 -34.04 15.77
C ASN A 44 -24.35 -32.77 16.64
N LEU A 45 -23.41 -31.84 16.49
CA LEU A 45 -23.49 -30.57 17.20
C LEU A 45 -24.74 -29.77 16.80
N ARG A 46 -25.02 -29.66 15.50
CA ARG A 46 -26.17 -28.92 14.98
C ARG A 46 -27.48 -29.44 15.55
N TYR A 47 -27.63 -30.76 15.67
CA TYR A 47 -28.81 -31.37 16.30
C TYR A 47 -28.89 -31.05 17.79
N ARG A 48 -27.74 -31.08 18.49
CA ARG A 48 -27.67 -30.80 19.92
C ARG A 48 -28.03 -29.34 20.25
N LEU A 49 -27.49 -28.39 19.49
CA LEU A 49 -27.75 -26.95 19.66
C LEU A 49 -29.22 -26.58 19.46
N LYS A 50 -29.95 -27.28 18.58
CA LYS A 50 -31.39 -27.06 18.36
C LYS A 50 -32.28 -27.36 19.57
N ARG A 51 -31.81 -28.13 20.55
CA ARG A 51 -32.59 -28.38 21.77
C ARG A 51 -32.20 -27.39 22.85
N ALA A 52 -33.17 -27.05 23.70
CA ALA A 52 -32.97 -26.06 24.74
C ALA A 52 -31.85 -26.48 25.73
N PRO A 53 -30.93 -25.57 26.08
CA PRO A 53 -29.73 -25.89 26.87
C PRO A 53 -30.02 -26.49 28.26
N HIS A 54 -31.14 -26.09 28.89
CA HIS A 54 -31.54 -26.58 30.21
C HIS A 54 -31.86 -28.08 30.27
N LEU A 55 -32.10 -28.72 29.12
CA LEU A 55 -32.45 -30.15 29.05
C LEU A 55 -31.25 -31.08 29.26
N TYR A 56 -30.02 -30.57 29.23
CA TYR A 56 -28.80 -31.37 29.23
C TYR A 56 -28.06 -31.42 30.58
N GLY A 57 -28.47 -30.62 31.57
CA GLY A 57 -27.76 -30.48 32.86
C GLY A 57 -26.31 -30.01 32.72
N LEU A 58 -25.57 -29.93 33.84
CA LEU A 58 -24.19 -29.40 33.86
C LEU A 58 -23.18 -30.27 33.10
N ARG A 59 -23.31 -31.61 33.16
CA ARG A 59 -22.46 -32.54 32.38
C ARG A 59 -22.68 -32.38 30.87
N GLY A 60 -23.92 -32.12 30.47
CA GLY A 60 -24.26 -31.95 29.07
C GLY A 60 -23.76 -30.66 28.45
N ILE A 61 -23.39 -29.64 29.25
CA ILE A 61 -22.71 -28.44 28.75
C ILE A 61 -21.31 -28.79 28.24
N LYS A 62 -20.52 -29.50 29.05
CA LYS A 62 -19.17 -29.94 28.67
C LYS A 62 -19.20 -30.78 27.39
N GLU A 63 -20.11 -31.75 27.30
CA GLU A 63 -20.28 -32.58 26.10
C GLU A 63 -20.60 -31.76 24.84
N THR A 64 -21.41 -30.70 24.96
CA THR A 64 -21.71 -29.82 23.81
C THR A 64 -20.43 -29.18 23.28
N TRP A 65 -19.58 -28.65 24.16
CA TRP A 65 -18.31 -28.03 23.78
C TRP A 65 -17.27 -29.06 23.32
N ASP A 66 -17.22 -30.25 23.91
CA ASP A 66 -16.36 -31.35 23.46
C ASP A 66 -16.70 -31.76 22.01
N ILE A 67 -17.98 -31.78 21.63
CA ILE A 67 -18.40 -32.04 20.24
C ILE A 67 -17.96 -30.88 19.32
N ALA A 68 -18.06 -29.62 19.79
CA ALA A 68 -17.58 -28.47 19.02
C ALA A 68 -16.05 -28.49 18.81
N ILE A 69 -15.28 -28.92 19.81
CA ILE A 69 -13.83 -29.15 19.69
C ILE A 69 -13.55 -30.20 18.63
N LYS A 70 -14.27 -31.32 18.62
CA LYS A 70 -14.13 -32.35 17.56
C LYS A 70 -14.41 -31.81 16.15
N VAL A 71 -15.30 -30.82 16.01
CA VAL A 71 -15.52 -30.14 14.72
C VAL A 71 -14.31 -29.30 14.32
N LEU A 72 -13.72 -28.56 15.27
CA LEU A 72 -12.54 -27.71 15.05
C LEU A 72 -11.27 -28.52 14.71
N GLU A 73 -11.15 -29.72 15.26
CA GLU A 73 -10.06 -30.66 14.97
C GLU A 73 -10.16 -31.27 13.55
N THR A 74 -11.28 -31.12 12.86
CA THR A 74 -11.39 -31.56 11.46
C THR A 74 -10.63 -30.65 10.50
N ASN A 75 -10.02 -31.21 9.46
CA ASN A 75 -9.42 -30.45 8.36
C ASN A 75 -10.45 -29.93 7.33
N GLN A 76 -11.72 -29.77 7.74
CA GLN A 76 -12.81 -29.32 6.87
C GLN A 76 -13.20 -27.87 7.17
N ASP A 77 -12.60 -26.92 6.44
CA ASP A 77 -12.88 -25.47 6.58
C ASP A 77 -14.37 -25.15 6.55
N ASP A 78 -15.14 -25.79 5.68
CA ASP A 78 -16.59 -25.58 5.55
C ASP A 78 -17.34 -25.97 6.84
N ALA A 79 -16.96 -27.08 7.49
CA ALA A 79 -17.57 -27.50 8.77
C ALA A 79 -17.20 -26.55 9.92
N ARG A 80 -15.95 -26.09 9.96
CA ARG A 80 -15.46 -25.13 10.97
C ARG A 80 -16.07 -23.74 10.80
N GLN A 81 -16.25 -23.26 9.56
CA GLN A 81 -16.98 -22.02 9.28
C GLN A 81 -18.45 -22.12 9.69
N LYS A 82 -19.09 -23.26 9.38
CA LYS A 82 -20.48 -23.51 9.78
C LYS A 82 -20.67 -23.63 11.29
N LEU A 83 -19.67 -24.08 12.04
CA LEU A 83 -19.69 -24.13 13.49
C LEU A 83 -19.93 -22.74 14.08
N LEU A 84 -19.07 -21.76 13.76
CA LEU A 84 -19.19 -20.41 14.32
C LEU A 84 -20.55 -19.78 13.96
N ARG A 85 -20.96 -19.90 12.70
CA ARG A 85 -22.26 -19.38 12.25
C ARG A 85 -23.45 -20.01 12.97
N LYS A 86 -23.32 -21.28 13.38
CA LYS A 86 -24.33 -21.96 14.19
C LYS A 86 -24.27 -21.52 15.66
N LEU A 87 -23.13 -21.06 16.17
CA LEU A 87 -23.02 -20.54 17.54
C LEU A 87 -23.63 -19.14 17.70
N ILE A 88 -23.68 -18.35 16.63
CA ILE A 88 -24.24 -16.99 16.64
C ILE A 88 -25.71 -16.91 16.22
N ASP A 89 -26.33 -18.04 15.86
CA ASP A 89 -27.78 -18.06 15.62
C ASP A 89 -28.57 -18.17 16.93
N ASP A 90 -29.89 -17.96 16.86
CA ASP A 90 -30.76 -17.91 18.04
C ASP A 90 -30.62 -19.14 18.94
N ASP A 91 -30.47 -20.34 18.37
CA ASP A 91 -30.25 -21.57 19.12
C ASP A 91 -28.86 -21.57 19.78
N GLY A 92 -27.81 -21.24 19.03
CA GLY A 92 -26.43 -21.25 19.50
C GLY A 92 -26.18 -20.26 20.62
N LEU A 93 -26.73 -19.05 20.52
CA LEU A 93 -26.57 -18.00 21.53
C LEU A 93 -27.17 -18.39 22.89
N LEU A 94 -28.18 -19.25 22.92
CA LEU A 94 -28.72 -19.80 24.17
C LEU A 94 -27.69 -20.70 24.89
N HIS A 95 -26.93 -21.51 24.14
CA HIS A 95 -25.87 -22.36 24.69
C HIS A 95 -24.64 -21.53 25.11
N VAL A 96 -24.27 -20.51 24.32
CA VAL A 96 -23.23 -19.53 24.70
C VAL A 96 -23.61 -18.82 26.00
N LYS A 97 -24.86 -18.34 26.11
CA LYS A 97 -25.36 -17.71 27.33
C LYS A 97 -25.32 -18.67 28.51
N GLN A 98 -25.75 -19.91 28.33
CA GLN A 98 -25.68 -20.92 29.39
C GLN A 98 -24.26 -21.11 29.90
N ALA A 99 -23.25 -21.12 29.02
CA ALA A 99 -21.84 -21.25 29.40
C ALA A 99 -21.31 -20.02 30.18
N LEU A 100 -21.76 -18.82 29.83
CA LEU A 100 -21.40 -17.57 30.53
C LEU A 100 -22.10 -17.42 31.89
N ASP A 101 -23.29 -18.00 32.04
CA ASP A 101 -24.11 -17.91 33.26
C ASP A 101 -23.76 -18.96 34.33
N ILE A 102 -22.84 -19.89 34.03
CA ILE A 102 -22.33 -20.87 35.00
C ILE A 102 -21.59 -20.16 36.14
N ARG A 103 -21.81 -20.58 37.39
CA ARG A 103 -21.06 -20.14 38.58
C ARG A 103 -20.36 -21.31 39.26
N VAL A 104 -19.32 -21.04 40.04
CA VAL A 104 -18.57 -22.09 40.78
C VAL A 104 -19.50 -22.84 41.72
N ASN A 105 -20.44 -22.13 42.36
CA ASN A 105 -21.42 -22.70 43.30
C ASN A 105 -22.42 -23.68 42.65
N ASN A 106 -22.51 -23.73 41.32
CA ASN A 106 -23.31 -24.75 40.62
C ASN A 106 -22.66 -26.15 40.69
N PHE A 107 -21.39 -26.27 41.10
CA PHE A 107 -20.66 -27.53 41.14
C PHE A 107 -20.18 -27.91 42.55
N PRO A 108 -20.03 -29.22 42.82
CA PRO A 108 -19.47 -29.71 44.09
C PRO A 108 -18.02 -29.30 44.32
N THR A 109 -17.23 -29.16 43.25
CA THR A 109 -15.81 -28.80 43.33
C THR A 109 -15.44 -27.74 42.30
N PRO A 110 -14.47 -26.83 42.59
CA PRO A 110 -13.97 -25.87 41.60
C PRO A 110 -13.38 -26.53 40.34
N ARG A 111 -12.87 -27.76 40.46
CA ARG A 111 -12.35 -28.54 39.33
C ARG A 111 -13.45 -28.96 38.36
N GLU A 112 -14.63 -29.32 38.86
CA GLU A 112 -15.79 -29.65 38.03
C GLU A 112 -16.36 -28.44 37.29
N PHE A 113 -16.19 -27.23 37.84
CA PHE A 113 -16.48 -25.97 37.14
C PHE A 113 -15.46 -25.68 36.02
N ALA A 114 -14.17 -25.89 36.28
CA ALA A 114 -13.10 -25.57 35.33
C ALA A 114 -13.20 -26.37 34.00
N ALA A 115 -13.71 -27.60 34.03
CA ALA A 115 -13.80 -28.46 32.85
C ALA A 115 -14.75 -27.95 31.74
N PRO A 116 -16.05 -27.67 31.99
CA PRO A 116 -16.95 -27.11 30.97
C PRO A 116 -16.53 -25.70 30.53
N VAL A 117 -16.02 -24.88 31.45
CA VAL A 117 -15.50 -23.54 31.14
C VAL A 117 -14.27 -23.61 30.25
N GLY A 118 -13.35 -24.53 30.53
CA GLY A 118 -12.16 -24.75 29.71
C GLY A 118 -12.50 -25.21 28.30
N ALA A 119 -13.47 -26.13 28.15
CA ALA A 119 -13.96 -26.55 26.84
C ALA A 119 -14.63 -25.40 26.06
N PHE A 120 -15.45 -24.59 26.73
CA PHE A 120 -16.06 -23.39 26.14
C PHE A 120 -15.01 -22.36 25.68
N LEU A 121 -14.09 -21.99 26.57
CA LEU A 121 -13.00 -21.07 26.26
C LEU A 121 -12.15 -21.62 25.11
N GLN A 122 -11.88 -22.92 25.08
CA GLN A 122 -11.16 -23.55 23.98
C GLN A 122 -11.82 -23.38 22.62
N VAL A 123 -13.16 -23.45 22.56
CA VAL A 123 -13.90 -23.26 21.30
C VAL A 123 -13.88 -21.80 20.86
N ILE A 124 -14.19 -20.85 21.75
CA ILE A 124 -14.31 -19.43 21.37
C ILE A 124 -12.96 -18.75 21.14
N THR A 125 -11.87 -19.31 21.66
CA THR A 125 -10.49 -18.88 21.42
C THR A 125 -9.75 -19.81 20.47
N ASP A 126 -10.45 -20.56 19.61
CA ASP A 126 -9.79 -21.44 18.65
C ASP A 126 -9.10 -20.65 17.53
N GLU A 127 -7.90 -21.11 17.13
CA GLU A 127 -7.07 -20.46 16.13
C GLU A 127 -7.73 -20.28 14.77
N PHE A 128 -8.62 -21.20 14.40
CA PHE A 128 -9.32 -21.11 13.14
C PHE A 128 -10.23 -19.88 13.07
N PHE A 129 -10.94 -19.52 14.14
CA PHE A 129 -11.94 -18.44 14.10
C PHE A 129 -11.32 -17.07 13.89
N TYR A 130 -10.22 -16.77 14.58
CA TYR A 130 -9.57 -15.48 14.44
C TYR A 130 -8.61 -15.40 13.25
N LYS A 131 -8.21 -16.52 12.64
CA LYS A 131 -7.43 -16.52 11.39
C LYS A 131 -8.28 -16.53 10.13
N CYS A 132 -9.51 -17.02 10.20
CA CYS A 132 -10.39 -17.07 9.05
C CYS A 132 -11.05 -15.71 8.84
N ILE A 133 -10.59 -14.96 7.84
CA ILE A 133 -11.03 -13.57 7.60
C ILE A 133 -12.50 -13.52 7.19
N SER A 134 -12.98 -14.57 6.51
CA SER A 134 -14.39 -14.72 6.12
C SER A 134 -15.35 -14.84 7.31
N LEU A 135 -14.83 -15.05 8.52
CA LEU A 135 -15.58 -15.16 9.77
C LEU A 135 -15.45 -13.91 10.66
N ASP A 136 -14.73 -12.86 10.24
CA ASP A 136 -14.42 -11.73 11.14
C ASP A 136 -15.69 -10.99 11.63
N THR A 137 -16.72 -10.90 10.78
CA THR A 137 -18.03 -10.36 11.17
C THR A 137 -18.80 -11.31 12.11
N ASP A 138 -18.70 -12.62 11.86
CA ASP A 138 -19.35 -13.66 12.65
C ASP A 138 -18.75 -13.69 14.07
N ILE A 139 -17.42 -13.65 14.19
CA ILE A 139 -16.73 -13.63 15.48
C ILE A 139 -16.96 -12.30 16.22
N GLY A 140 -17.03 -11.16 15.51
CA GLY A 140 -17.43 -9.88 16.10
C GLY A 140 -18.81 -9.97 16.75
N THR A 141 -19.77 -10.60 16.07
CA THR A 141 -21.13 -10.84 16.61
C THR A 141 -21.11 -11.70 17.87
N LEU A 142 -20.27 -12.75 17.88
CA LEU A 142 -20.08 -13.60 19.06
C LEU A 142 -19.51 -12.81 20.25
N TYR A 143 -18.45 -12.03 20.05
CA TYR A 143 -17.82 -11.24 21.13
C TYR A 143 -18.71 -10.08 21.59
N HIS A 144 -19.49 -9.47 20.70
CA HIS A 144 -20.52 -8.51 21.07
C HIS A 144 -21.54 -9.12 22.04
N PHE A 145 -21.99 -10.33 21.74
CA PHE A 145 -22.87 -11.06 22.64
C PHE A 145 -22.18 -11.42 23.96
N ILE A 146 -20.94 -11.92 23.94
CA ILE A 146 -20.19 -12.25 25.16
C ILE A 146 -20.02 -11.02 26.06
N SER A 147 -19.72 -9.86 25.46
CA SER A 147 -19.58 -8.57 26.15
C SER A 147 -20.81 -8.20 26.97
N GLY A 148 -22.00 -8.29 26.36
CA GLY A 148 -23.21 -7.73 26.95
C GLY A 148 -23.16 -6.20 27.05
N ALA A 149 -24.07 -5.60 27.82
CA ALA A 149 -24.11 -4.15 27.99
C ALA A 149 -22.84 -3.65 28.69
N ASN A 150 -22.06 -2.81 28.00
CA ASN A 150 -20.80 -2.23 28.48
C ASN A 150 -19.80 -3.27 29.05
N GLY A 151 -19.78 -4.50 28.51
CA GLY A 151 -18.87 -5.55 28.98
C GLY A 151 -19.30 -6.28 30.27
N ALA A 152 -20.43 -5.91 30.89
CA ALA A 152 -20.82 -6.41 32.21
C ALA A 152 -20.94 -7.95 32.29
N ARG A 153 -21.43 -8.60 31.22
CA ARG A 153 -21.58 -10.06 31.17
C ARG A 153 -20.22 -10.74 31.16
N ALA A 154 -19.30 -10.25 30.33
CA ALA A 154 -17.97 -10.79 30.22
C ALA A 154 -17.16 -10.59 31.52
N MET A 155 -17.24 -9.40 32.14
CA MET A 155 -16.51 -9.13 33.38
C MET A 155 -16.96 -10.02 34.55
N ALA A 156 -18.28 -10.25 34.67
CA ALA A 156 -18.82 -11.18 35.66
C ALA A 156 -18.30 -12.61 35.43
N PHE A 157 -18.31 -13.08 34.17
CA PHE A 157 -17.77 -14.39 33.81
C PHE A 157 -16.27 -14.51 34.10
N PHE A 158 -15.45 -13.55 33.66
CA PHE A 158 -14.00 -13.58 33.85
C PHE A 158 -13.61 -13.54 35.33
N SER A 159 -14.31 -12.74 36.15
CA SER A 159 -14.10 -12.66 37.59
C SER A 159 -14.37 -13.99 38.29
N GLU A 160 -15.41 -14.71 37.88
CA GLU A 160 -15.74 -16.03 38.40
C GLU A 160 -14.65 -17.06 38.05
N VAL A 161 -14.17 -17.05 36.80
CA VAL A 161 -13.11 -17.97 36.34
C VAL A 161 -11.79 -17.70 37.06
N ILE A 162 -11.38 -16.44 37.23
CA ILE A 162 -10.11 -16.12 37.91
C ILE A 162 -10.19 -16.41 39.41
N SER A 163 -11.36 -16.25 40.04
CA SER A 163 -11.61 -16.66 41.43
C SER A 163 -11.43 -18.17 41.59
N CYS A 164 -12.03 -18.96 40.69
CA CYS A 164 -11.84 -20.41 40.64
C CYS A 164 -10.37 -20.80 40.47
N LEU A 165 -9.66 -20.21 39.50
CA LEU A 165 -8.25 -20.47 39.26
C LEU A 165 -7.38 -20.14 40.49
N SER A 166 -7.68 -19.03 41.17
CA SER A 166 -6.99 -18.61 42.39
C SER A 166 -7.13 -19.62 43.53
N SER A 167 -8.26 -20.34 43.60
CA SER A 167 -8.47 -21.43 44.57
C SER A 167 -7.73 -22.73 44.21
N LEU A 168 -7.52 -23.00 42.92
CA LEU A 168 -6.89 -24.22 42.41
C LEU A 168 -5.35 -24.12 42.29
N GLY A 169 -4.80 -22.90 42.27
CA GLY A 169 -3.37 -22.64 42.13
C GLY A 169 -2.81 -22.78 40.69
N PRO A 170 -1.57 -22.33 40.43
CA PRO A 170 -1.01 -22.19 39.08
C PRO A 170 -0.35 -23.50 38.58
N THR A 171 -1.13 -24.56 38.45
CA THR A 171 -0.66 -25.80 37.78
C THR A 171 -0.56 -25.60 36.26
N ARG A 172 0.14 -26.49 35.54
CA ARG A 172 0.25 -26.43 34.07
C ARG A 172 -1.10 -26.37 33.36
N GLU A 173 -2.06 -27.17 33.83
CA GLU A 173 -3.43 -27.22 33.28
C GLU A 173 -4.16 -25.89 33.52
N ASN A 174 -4.07 -25.36 34.75
CA ASN A 174 -4.71 -24.10 35.14
C ASN A 174 -4.10 -22.89 34.43
N LEU A 175 -2.78 -22.88 34.21
CA LEU A 175 -2.10 -21.87 33.41
C LEU A 175 -2.55 -21.91 31.93
N GLY A 176 -2.89 -23.09 31.41
CA GLY A 176 -3.45 -23.25 30.08
C GLY A 176 -4.84 -22.61 29.97
N LEU A 177 -5.71 -22.86 30.96
CA LEU A 177 -7.02 -22.22 31.07
C LEU A 177 -6.89 -20.69 31.20
N PHE A 178 -5.97 -20.24 32.05
CA PHE A 178 -5.67 -18.83 32.26
C PHE A 178 -5.18 -18.12 30.98
N SER A 179 -4.31 -18.78 30.19
CA SER A 179 -3.86 -18.26 28.90
C SER A 179 -5.04 -18.04 27.93
N ARG A 180 -5.99 -18.98 27.87
CA ARG A 180 -7.22 -18.83 27.07
C ARG A 180 -8.13 -17.72 27.60
N LEU A 181 -8.26 -17.58 28.92
CA LEU A 181 -9.01 -16.50 29.55
C LEU A 181 -8.43 -15.12 29.17
N LEU A 182 -7.10 -14.98 29.26
CA LEU A 182 -6.38 -13.76 28.89
C LEU A 182 -6.51 -13.46 27.38
N HIS A 183 -6.45 -14.49 26.53
CA HIS A 183 -6.71 -14.34 25.10
C HIS A 183 -8.13 -13.85 24.83
N CYS A 184 -9.15 -14.45 25.48
CA CYS A 184 -10.53 -14.04 25.34
C CYS A 184 -10.76 -12.59 25.79
N LEU A 185 -10.11 -12.16 26.89
CA LEU A 185 -10.17 -10.77 27.37
C LEU A 185 -9.54 -9.81 26.35
N HIS A 186 -8.36 -10.14 25.83
CA HIS A 186 -7.69 -9.37 24.78
C HIS A 186 -8.59 -9.21 23.54
N GLU A 187 -9.15 -10.31 23.02
CA GLU A 187 -10.03 -10.27 21.84
C GLU A 187 -11.30 -9.47 22.09
N LEU A 188 -11.89 -9.59 23.28
CA LEU A 188 -13.03 -8.78 23.69
C LEU A 188 -12.68 -7.29 23.67
N MET A 189 -11.54 -6.91 24.26
CA MET A 189 -11.08 -5.52 24.30
C MET A 189 -10.81 -4.97 22.90
N CYS A 190 -10.20 -5.76 22.01
CA CYS A 190 -9.93 -5.33 20.64
C CYS A 190 -11.20 -5.13 19.80
N ARG A 191 -12.25 -5.93 20.04
CA ARG A 191 -13.48 -5.96 19.22
C ARG A 191 -14.62 -5.12 19.76
N GLU A 192 -14.70 -4.96 21.08
CA GLU A 192 -15.79 -4.25 21.77
C GLU A 192 -15.26 -3.03 22.54
N PRO A 193 -15.20 -1.85 21.90
CA PRO A 193 -14.72 -0.62 22.55
C PRO A 193 -15.49 -0.24 23.82
N ARG A 194 -16.76 -0.65 23.95
CA ARG A 194 -17.54 -0.38 25.17
C ARG A 194 -17.09 -1.22 26.36
N ALA A 195 -16.50 -2.39 26.13
CA ALA A 195 -15.93 -3.21 27.21
C ALA A 195 -14.67 -2.58 27.80
N GLN A 196 -13.94 -1.77 27.01
CA GLN A 196 -12.77 -1.01 27.47
C GLN A 196 -13.13 0.05 28.52
N MET A 197 -14.37 0.54 28.54
CA MET A 197 -14.85 1.56 29.48
C MET A 197 -15.47 0.96 30.75
N ASN A 198 -15.40 -0.36 30.95
CA ASN A 198 -15.98 -1.01 32.12
C ASN A 198 -15.12 -0.75 33.37
N THR A 199 -15.77 -0.35 34.47
CA THR A 199 -15.12 0.00 35.74
C THR A 199 -14.46 -1.18 36.46
N ASP A 200 -14.88 -2.42 36.19
CA ASP A 200 -14.36 -3.63 36.84
C ASP A 200 -13.07 -4.15 36.20
N LEU A 201 -12.73 -3.68 35.00
CA LEU A 201 -11.59 -4.16 34.22
C LEU A 201 -10.24 -4.01 34.96
N PRO A 202 -9.89 -2.88 35.61
CA PRO A 202 -8.63 -2.75 36.34
C PRO A 202 -8.52 -3.75 37.51
N ASN A 203 -9.63 -3.98 38.22
CA ASN A 203 -9.69 -4.93 39.33
C ASN A 203 -9.47 -6.37 38.83
N LEU A 204 -10.13 -6.74 37.72
CA LEU A 204 -9.95 -8.04 37.08
C LEU A 204 -8.48 -8.29 36.71
N VAL A 205 -7.82 -7.32 36.07
CA VAL A 205 -6.40 -7.46 35.68
C VAL A 205 -5.50 -7.59 36.90
N THR A 206 -5.80 -6.88 37.99
CA THR A 206 -5.07 -7.01 39.26
C THR A 206 -5.18 -8.42 39.84
N LEU A 207 -6.37 -9.02 39.80
CA LEU A 207 -6.57 -10.42 40.22
C LEU A 207 -5.81 -11.41 39.31
N MET A 208 -5.84 -11.18 37.99
CA MET A 208 -5.11 -12.01 37.04
C MET A 208 -3.60 -11.97 37.27
N LYS A 209 -3.03 -10.79 37.58
CA LYS A 209 -1.62 -10.63 37.97
C LYS A 209 -1.29 -11.38 39.25
N ALA A 210 -2.14 -11.27 40.27
CA ALA A 210 -1.92 -11.95 41.55
C ALA A 210 -1.92 -13.48 41.40
N PHE A 211 -2.75 -14.03 40.50
CA PHE A 211 -2.73 -15.45 40.15
C PHE A 211 -1.44 -15.84 39.44
N TYR A 212 -1.08 -15.10 38.38
CA TYR A 212 0.10 -15.43 37.56
C TYR A 212 1.42 -15.25 38.32
N GLY A 213 1.52 -14.26 39.22
CA GLY A 213 2.69 -14.04 40.07
C GLY A 213 3.00 -15.18 41.05
N LYS A 214 2.05 -16.10 41.28
CA LYS A 214 2.26 -17.33 42.08
C LYS A 214 2.82 -18.48 41.25
N ALA A 215 2.94 -18.34 39.93
CA ALA A 215 3.48 -19.37 39.05
C ALA A 215 4.99 -19.54 39.26
N GLY A 216 5.43 -20.77 39.51
CA GLY A 216 6.85 -21.13 39.67
C GLY A 216 7.58 -21.32 38.33
N ASP A 217 8.45 -22.33 38.23
CA ASP A 217 9.12 -22.69 36.97
C ASP A 217 8.11 -23.21 35.93
N VAL A 218 7.76 -22.35 34.98
CA VAL A 218 6.91 -22.66 33.83
C VAL A 218 7.80 -22.82 32.59
N GLU A 219 7.40 -23.71 31.68
CA GLU A 219 8.02 -23.85 30.37
C GLU A 219 8.18 -22.48 29.67
N ILE A 220 9.39 -22.14 29.23
CA ILE A 220 9.77 -20.80 28.71
C ILE A 220 8.78 -20.31 27.64
N GLY A 221 8.35 -21.20 26.74
CA GLY A 221 7.41 -20.84 25.68
C GLY A 221 6.01 -20.42 26.19
N MET A 222 5.51 -21.11 27.22
CA MET A 222 4.21 -20.79 27.82
C MET A 222 4.26 -19.48 28.61
N LYS A 223 5.36 -19.28 29.37
CA LYS A 223 5.63 -18.04 30.10
C LYS A 223 5.67 -16.85 29.14
N LEU A 224 6.44 -16.95 28.06
CA LEU A 224 6.58 -15.90 27.06
C LEU A 224 5.23 -15.55 26.41
N ALA A 225 4.40 -16.54 26.08
CA ALA A 225 3.09 -16.31 25.47
C ALA A 225 2.13 -15.56 26.41
N ILE A 226 2.14 -15.90 27.71
CA ILE A 226 1.33 -15.22 28.72
C ILE A 226 1.84 -13.79 28.96
N ASP A 227 3.15 -13.60 29.13
CA ASP A 227 3.79 -12.30 29.35
C ASP A 227 3.49 -11.33 28.20
N GLN A 228 3.63 -11.81 26.95
CA GLN A 228 3.33 -11.02 25.76
C GLN A 228 1.86 -10.57 25.72
N LYS A 229 0.92 -11.47 25.99
CA LYS A 229 -0.51 -11.13 25.99
C LYS A 229 -0.88 -10.19 27.12
N PHE A 230 -0.27 -10.35 28.30
CA PHE A 230 -0.46 -9.43 29.40
C PHE A 230 0.01 -8.02 29.07
N ALA A 231 1.21 -7.88 28.49
CA ALA A 231 1.74 -6.58 28.12
C ALA A 231 0.81 -5.83 27.14
N LEU A 232 0.16 -6.54 26.22
CA LEU A 232 -0.84 -5.94 25.31
C LEU A 232 -2.08 -5.44 26.06
N VAL A 233 -2.63 -6.24 26.97
CA VAL A 233 -3.79 -5.86 27.79
C VAL A 233 -3.45 -4.65 28.67
N GLU A 234 -2.27 -4.64 29.29
CA GLU A 234 -1.81 -3.53 30.13
C GLU A 234 -1.66 -2.23 29.34
N ARG A 235 -1.05 -2.28 28.15
CA ARG A 235 -0.91 -1.09 27.29
C ARG A 235 -2.26 -0.49 26.94
N ILE A 236 -3.25 -1.32 26.56
CA ILE A 236 -4.59 -0.83 26.26
C ILE A 236 -5.19 -0.13 27.49
N ILE A 237 -5.02 -0.68 28.70
CA ILE A 237 -5.52 -0.09 29.94
C ILE A 237 -4.80 1.21 30.30
N GLN A 238 -3.47 1.25 30.22
CA GLN A 238 -2.67 2.45 30.50
C GLN A 238 -3.10 3.61 29.59
N ARG A 239 -3.27 3.33 28.29
CA ARG A 239 -3.79 4.29 27.31
C ARG A 239 -5.19 4.81 27.68
N LEU A 240 -6.08 3.93 28.15
CA LEU A 240 -7.44 4.32 28.55
C LEU A 240 -7.44 5.14 29.85
N ALA A 241 -6.58 4.79 30.80
CA ALA A 241 -6.41 5.53 32.05
C ALA A 241 -5.94 6.96 31.76
N ALA A 242 -4.95 7.13 30.87
CA ALA A 242 -4.47 8.44 30.41
C ALA A 242 -5.58 9.29 29.77
N GLN A 243 -6.53 8.67 29.07
CA GLN A 243 -7.68 9.36 28.46
C GLN A 243 -8.78 9.74 29.47
N ALA A 244 -8.94 8.98 30.56
CA ALA A 244 -9.99 9.21 31.56
C ALA A 244 -9.61 10.26 32.61
N SER A 245 -8.31 10.41 32.90
CA SER A 245 -7.75 11.33 33.89
C SER A 245 -7.58 12.77 33.41
N GLY A 246 -8.49 13.26 32.57
CA GLY A 246 -8.43 14.61 31.99
C GLY A 246 -8.20 15.71 33.05
N ASP A 247 -7.23 16.57 32.74
CA ASP A 247 -6.83 17.85 33.37
C ASP A 247 -5.91 17.89 34.61
N GLU A 248 -5.90 16.94 35.55
CA GLU A 248 -5.06 17.06 36.77
C GLU A 248 -3.84 16.11 36.78
N THR A 249 -4.02 14.85 36.38
CA THR A 249 -2.94 13.84 36.45
C THR A 249 -1.95 13.97 35.30
N GLN A 250 -2.38 14.50 34.14
CA GLN A 250 -1.48 14.87 33.05
C GLN A 250 -0.57 16.05 33.43
N LYS A 251 -1.01 16.97 34.32
CA LYS A 251 -0.13 18.02 34.86
C LYS A 251 0.92 17.47 35.82
N GLU A 252 0.61 16.43 36.59
CA GLU A 252 1.58 15.78 37.49
C GLU A 252 2.53 14.82 36.77
N GLN A 253 2.07 14.04 35.79
CA GLN A 253 2.95 13.21 34.95
C GLN A 253 3.78 14.06 33.98
N ALA A 254 3.21 15.13 33.42
CA ALA A 254 3.99 16.16 32.75
C ALA A 254 4.96 16.83 33.74
N ALA A 255 4.59 17.11 35.00
CA ALA A 255 5.50 17.67 36.00
C ALA A 255 6.65 16.72 36.41
N ASP A 256 6.42 15.40 36.47
CA ASP A 256 7.48 14.41 36.72
C ASP A 256 8.36 14.18 35.47
N ASN A 257 7.79 14.28 34.26
CA ASN A 257 8.56 14.30 33.01
C ASN A 257 9.34 15.62 32.84
N VAL A 258 8.79 16.74 33.32
CA VAL A 258 9.43 18.07 33.41
C VAL A 258 10.62 18.07 34.37
N LYS A 259 10.69 17.16 35.36
CA LYS A 259 11.89 16.99 36.21
C LYS A 259 13.06 16.31 35.49
N ARG A 260 12.83 15.57 34.40
CA ARG A 260 13.89 14.88 33.63
C ARG A 260 14.55 15.76 32.57
N PHE A 261 13.87 16.78 32.09
CA PHE A 261 14.39 17.68 31.06
C PHE A 261 14.66 19.06 31.68
N ALA A 262 15.93 19.39 31.86
CA ALA A 262 16.32 20.70 32.34
C ALA A 262 15.95 21.76 31.28
N HIS A 263 15.11 22.71 31.69
CA HIS A 263 14.48 23.82 30.94
C HIS A 263 13.08 23.53 30.38
N VAL A 264 12.09 24.20 30.99
CA VAL A 264 10.65 24.07 30.77
C VAL A 264 10.25 24.73 29.45
N ALA A 265 10.01 23.92 28.41
CA ALA A 265 9.10 24.27 27.33
C ALA A 265 7.71 23.70 27.68
N GLU A 266 6.65 24.49 27.49
CA GLU A 266 5.28 23.98 27.63
C GLU A 266 5.05 22.85 26.61
N ILE A 267 4.61 21.68 27.07
CA ILE A 267 4.29 20.54 26.19
C ILE A 267 3.01 20.88 25.45
N GLU A 268 3.11 21.04 24.13
CA GLU A 268 1.96 21.29 23.26
C GLU A 268 1.16 19.99 23.08
N VAL A 269 -0.12 19.99 23.48
CA VAL A 269 -1.03 18.84 23.35
C VAL A 269 -2.04 19.10 22.21
N PRO A 270 -2.26 18.15 21.29
CA PRO A 270 -3.27 18.26 20.24
C PRO A 270 -4.71 18.10 20.77
N GLY A 271 -5.64 18.96 20.32
CA GLY A 271 -7.06 18.82 20.68
C GLY A 271 -7.98 20.03 20.41
N THR A 272 -7.43 21.23 20.25
CA THR A 272 -8.23 22.48 20.23
C THR A 272 -8.19 23.24 18.91
N ARG A 273 -7.31 22.88 17.96
CA ARG A 273 -7.08 23.68 16.74
C ARG A 273 -8.21 23.61 15.72
N HIS A 274 -8.80 22.42 15.57
CA HIS A 274 -9.91 22.14 14.64
C HIS A 274 -10.60 20.82 15.01
N ASP A 275 -11.71 20.49 14.33
CA ASP A 275 -12.50 19.28 14.62
C ASP A 275 -11.72 17.97 14.48
N ASN A 276 -10.70 17.95 13.62
CA ASN A 276 -9.82 16.82 13.36
C ASN A 276 -8.50 16.84 14.17
N ASP A 277 -8.32 17.81 15.07
CA ASP A 277 -7.18 17.86 15.99
C ASP A 277 -7.51 16.96 17.19
N LYS A 278 -6.87 15.78 17.26
CA LYS A 278 -7.11 14.77 18.29
C LYS A 278 -5.79 14.27 18.85
N GLU A 279 -5.79 13.97 20.15
CA GLU A 279 -4.70 13.30 20.85
C GLU A 279 -4.46 11.89 20.30
N ASP A 280 -5.51 11.07 20.23
CA ASP A 280 -5.47 9.71 19.73
C ASP A 280 -5.51 9.68 18.19
N ILE A 281 -4.40 9.27 17.56
CA ILE A 281 -4.30 9.20 16.10
C ILE A 281 -5.37 8.33 15.45
N SER A 282 -5.92 7.35 16.18
CA SER A 282 -6.98 6.48 15.66
C SER A 282 -8.34 7.17 15.49
N LYS A 283 -8.49 8.36 16.07
CA LYS A 283 -9.68 9.23 15.93
C LYS A 283 -9.50 10.30 14.85
N ILE A 284 -8.27 10.48 14.33
CA ILE A 284 -7.96 11.46 13.27
C ILE A 284 -8.44 10.93 11.92
N GLN A 285 -9.17 11.75 11.17
CA GLN A 285 -9.50 11.47 9.78
C GLN A 285 -8.27 11.66 8.89
N ILE A 286 -7.93 10.62 8.10
CA ILE A 286 -6.77 10.62 7.21
C ILE A 286 -6.84 11.78 6.21
N VAL A 287 -7.99 11.94 5.54
CA VAL A 287 -8.22 13.08 4.64
C VAL A 287 -8.60 14.32 5.47
N PRO A 288 -7.99 15.50 5.21
CA PRO A 288 -8.31 16.71 5.96
C PRO A 288 -9.78 17.09 5.93
N THR A 289 -10.31 17.55 7.07
CA THR A 289 -11.69 18.04 7.18
C THR A 289 -11.83 19.47 6.67
N GLU A 290 -13.06 19.90 6.40
CA GLU A 290 -13.36 21.28 6.00
C GLU A 290 -12.93 22.32 7.05
N ASN A 291 -13.01 21.97 8.34
CA ASN A 291 -12.59 22.84 9.43
C ASN A 291 -11.07 22.87 9.58
N GLU A 292 -10.39 21.75 9.34
CA GLU A 292 -8.93 21.68 9.29
C GLU A 292 -8.37 22.55 8.15
N ILE A 293 -8.94 22.46 6.94
CA ILE A 293 -8.52 23.28 5.79
C ILE A 293 -8.72 24.78 6.04
N ARG A 294 -9.77 25.16 6.79
CA ARG A 294 -10.06 26.57 7.14
C ARG A 294 -9.23 27.09 8.30
N SER A 295 -8.59 26.23 9.08
CA SER A 295 -7.86 26.67 10.25
C SER A 295 -6.62 27.46 9.83
N SER A 296 -6.40 28.60 10.47
CA SER A 296 -5.17 29.38 10.34
C SER A 296 -4.09 28.97 11.35
N GLN A 297 -4.42 28.06 12.28
CA GLN A 297 -3.47 27.55 13.27
C GLN A 297 -2.56 26.50 12.64
N GLY A 298 -1.27 26.53 12.98
CA GLY A 298 -0.31 25.53 12.53
C GLY A 298 -0.66 24.13 13.05
N GLU A 299 -0.36 23.11 12.24
CA GLU A 299 -0.56 21.72 12.67
C GLU A 299 0.43 21.33 13.75
N PHE A 300 -0.01 20.44 14.65
CA PHE A 300 0.91 19.79 15.58
C PHE A 300 1.77 18.78 14.81
N LEU A 301 3.06 19.12 14.60
CA LEU A 301 4.06 18.27 13.98
C LEU A 301 5.10 17.87 15.03
N PRO A 302 5.13 16.59 15.46
CA PRO A 302 6.05 16.15 16.49
C PRO A 302 7.46 15.92 15.93
N SER A 303 8.47 16.15 16.77
CA SER A 303 9.88 15.85 16.48
C SER A 303 10.13 14.34 16.47
N THR A 304 11.03 13.87 15.60
CA THR A 304 11.55 12.49 15.65
C THR A 304 12.64 12.32 16.70
N ASP A 305 13.14 13.39 17.29
CA ASP A 305 14.06 13.34 18.42
C ASP A 305 13.30 12.98 19.70
N PHE A 306 13.65 11.85 20.32
CA PHE A 306 13.00 11.35 21.53
C PHE A 306 13.37 12.13 22.79
N THR A 307 14.39 13.00 22.74
CA THR A 307 14.70 13.91 23.85
C THR A 307 13.80 15.15 23.87
N GLU A 308 13.13 15.47 22.77
CA GLU A 308 12.18 16.59 22.73
C GLU A 308 10.90 16.25 23.51
N PRO A 309 10.25 17.24 24.15
CA PRO A 309 9.01 17.01 24.89
C PRO A 309 7.88 16.48 23.98
N HIS A 310 7.16 15.48 24.47
CA HIS A 310 6.01 14.89 23.77
C HIS A 310 4.99 14.39 24.80
N PHE A 311 3.69 14.44 24.47
CA PHE A 311 2.60 14.01 25.37
C PHE A 311 2.40 12.48 25.43
N LEU A 312 3.14 11.73 24.61
CA LEU A 312 3.17 10.26 24.56
C LEU A 312 4.60 9.76 24.70
N GLU A 313 4.75 8.53 25.18
CA GLU A 313 6.03 7.83 25.29
C GLU A 313 6.01 6.49 24.54
N GLY A 314 7.16 5.83 24.49
CA GLY A 314 7.24 4.44 24.06
C GLY A 314 6.85 4.19 22.60
N PRO A 315 6.24 3.04 22.29
CA PRO A 315 5.74 2.71 20.95
C PRO A 315 4.64 3.66 20.46
N GLU A 316 3.85 4.23 21.37
CA GLU A 316 2.72 5.10 21.03
C GLU A 316 3.22 6.42 20.46
N ARG A 317 4.27 7.01 21.05
CA ARG A 317 4.98 8.17 20.49
C ARG A 317 5.52 7.87 19.10
N LEU A 318 6.20 6.73 18.91
CA LEU A 318 6.78 6.39 17.61
C LEU A 318 5.71 6.31 16.51
N LEU A 319 4.57 5.69 16.81
CA LEU A 319 3.44 5.59 15.88
C LEU A 319 2.78 6.96 15.63
N ASP A 320 2.61 7.79 16.65
CA ASP A 320 2.05 9.14 16.53
C ASP A 320 2.92 10.03 15.63
N VAL A 321 4.23 10.04 15.87
CA VAL A 321 5.21 10.83 15.10
C VAL A 321 5.13 10.50 13.62
N HIS A 322 5.28 9.21 13.28
CA HIS A 322 5.29 8.77 11.89
C HIS A 322 3.92 8.91 11.22
N PHE A 323 2.82 8.76 11.95
CA PHE A 323 1.48 9.01 11.40
C PHE A 323 1.28 10.49 11.04
N ARG A 324 1.61 11.41 11.95
CA ARG A 324 1.38 12.85 11.76
C ARG A 324 2.29 13.43 10.68
N LEU A 325 3.58 13.09 10.70
CA LEU A 325 4.55 13.56 9.70
C LEU A 325 4.21 13.03 8.30
N LEU A 326 3.91 11.74 8.15
CA LEU A 326 3.52 11.17 6.86
C LEU A 326 2.22 11.81 6.35
N ARG A 327 1.21 11.97 7.22
CA ARG A 327 -0.05 12.62 6.84
C ARG A 327 0.19 14.09 6.41
N HIS A 328 1.07 14.81 7.08
CA HIS A 328 1.44 16.18 6.70
C HIS A 328 2.14 16.21 5.35
N ASP A 329 3.15 15.36 5.13
CA ASP A 329 3.89 15.25 3.87
C ASP A 329 2.95 15.14 2.66
N ILE A 330 1.91 14.34 2.80
CA ILE A 330 0.92 14.06 1.76
C ILE A 330 -0.05 15.23 1.53
N PHE A 331 -0.56 15.84 2.61
CA PHE A 331 -1.70 16.76 2.52
C PHE A 331 -1.34 18.24 2.73
N ALA A 332 -0.08 18.59 3.02
CA ALA A 332 0.33 19.99 3.25
C ALA A 332 -0.04 20.90 2.07
N ALA A 333 0.42 20.56 0.86
CA ALA A 333 0.12 21.33 -0.36
C ALA A 333 -1.39 21.40 -0.66
N PHE A 334 -2.11 20.30 -0.40
CA PHE A 334 -3.57 20.25 -0.54
C PHE A 334 -4.26 21.24 0.40
N LYS A 335 -3.92 21.24 1.69
CA LYS A 335 -4.54 22.14 2.68
C LYS A 335 -4.23 23.60 2.40
N GLU A 336 -2.97 23.92 2.10
CA GLU A 336 -2.56 25.29 1.82
C GLU A 336 -3.29 25.85 0.60
N THR A 337 -3.27 25.11 -0.52
CA THR A 337 -3.96 25.51 -1.75
C THR A 337 -5.46 25.68 -1.52
N MET A 338 -6.09 24.72 -0.85
CA MET A 338 -7.53 24.76 -0.60
C MET A 338 -7.94 25.85 0.41
N GLY A 339 -7.15 26.08 1.45
CA GLY A 339 -7.40 27.14 2.44
C GLY A 339 -7.32 28.53 1.82
N GLN A 340 -6.29 28.79 1.01
CA GLN A 340 -6.15 30.03 0.25
C GLN A 340 -7.33 30.23 -0.71
N LEU A 341 -7.73 29.18 -1.44
CA LEU A 341 -8.87 29.23 -2.35
C LEU A 341 -10.17 29.59 -1.61
N ILE A 342 -10.49 28.90 -0.52
CA ILE A 342 -11.69 29.15 0.29
C ILE A 342 -11.71 30.61 0.78
N HIS A 343 -10.58 31.10 1.29
CA HIS A 343 -10.46 32.47 1.80
C HIS A 343 -10.72 33.54 0.71
N VAL A 344 -10.24 33.32 -0.52
CA VAL A 344 -10.47 34.26 -1.64
C VAL A 344 -11.96 34.39 -1.97
N VAL A 345 -12.72 33.29 -1.92
CA VAL A 345 -14.15 33.27 -2.26
C VAL A 345 -15.00 33.94 -1.19
N GLU A 346 -14.74 33.58 0.07
CA GLU A 346 -15.53 34.04 1.21
C GLU A 346 -15.37 35.56 1.39
N ASN A 347 -14.22 36.12 1.01
CA ASN A 347 -13.94 37.57 1.01
C ASN A 347 -14.39 38.32 -0.26
N GLY A 348 -15.00 37.63 -1.25
CA GLY A 348 -15.58 38.28 -2.43
C GLY A 348 -14.55 38.79 -3.46
N LEU A 349 -13.33 38.25 -3.47
CA LEU A 349 -12.31 38.57 -4.47
C LEU A 349 -12.62 37.88 -5.82
N ASN A 350 -12.22 38.51 -6.93
CA ASN A 350 -12.59 38.11 -8.29
C ASN A 350 -11.98 36.76 -8.73
N MET A 351 -12.63 36.11 -9.70
CA MET A 351 -12.19 34.83 -10.31
C MET A 351 -10.81 34.92 -11.01
N SER A 352 -10.35 36.12 -11.38
CA SER A 352 -8.98 36.33 -11.90
C SER A 352 -7.90 36.13 -10.82
N THR A 353 -8.23 36.41 -9.55
CA THR A 353 -7.34 36.17 -8.41
C THR A 353 -7.16 34.68 -8.11
N TRP A 354 -8.19 33.86 -8.40
CA TRP A 354 -8.13 32.40 -8.23
C TRP A 354 -7.09 31.74 -9.13
N ALA A 355 -7.05 32.13 -10.40
CA ALA A 355 -6.08 31.59 -11.35
C ALA A 355 -4.64 31.94 -10.94
N ASN A 356 -4.45 33.11 -10.31
CA ASN A 356 -3.15 33.54 -9.79
C ASN A 356 -2.74 32.82 -8.52
N VAL A 357 -3.67 32.59 -7.58
CA VAL A 357 -3.40 31.80 -6.36
C VAL A 357 -2.98 30.38 -6.73
N VAL A 358 -3.67 29.78 -7.70
CA VAL A 358 -3.37 28.41 -8.15
C VAL A 358 -2.11 28.34 -9.00
N SER A 359 -1.85 29.34 -9.86
CA SER A 359 -0.60 29.36 -10.64
C SER A 359 0.64 29.58 -9.77
N GLN A 360 0.46 30.14 -8.56
CA GLN A 360 1.48 30.21 -7.52
C GLN A 360 1.57 28.93 -6.66
N SER A 361 0.51 28.10 -6.62
CA SER A 361 0.52 26.83 -5.89
C SER A 361 1.35 25.80 -6.65
N GLN A 362 2.51 25.41 -6.09
CA GLN A 362 3.35 24.38 -6.71
C GLN A 362 2.58 23.05 -6.82
N GLY A 363 2.50 22.51 -8.04
CA GLY A 363 2.01 21.14 -8.26
C GLY A 363 0.49 20.94 -8.22
N ALA A 364 -0.33 21.99 -8.31
CA ALA A 364 -1.78 21.87 -8.49
C ALA A 364 -2.25 22.33 -9.88
N HIS A 365 -3.33 21.75 -10.40
CA HIS A 365 -3.95 22.19 -11.66
C HIS A 365 -5.43 22.53 -11.47
N VAL A 366 -5.87 23.65 -12.02
CA VAL A 366 -7.28 24.08 -11.91
C VAL A 366 -8.01 24.02 -13.24
N TYR A 367 -9.25 23.55 -13.16
CA TYR A 367 -10.18 23.47 -14.29
C TYR A 367 -11.46 24.23 -13.94
N THR A 368 -11.76 25.24 -14.75
CA THR A 368 -12.90 26.14 -14.55
C THR A 368 -13.49 26.62 -15.89
N PRO A 369 -14.83 26.74 -16.01
CA PRO A 369 -15.83 26.24 -15.07
C PRO A 369 -15.90 24.70 -15.11
N ALA A 370 -16.26 24.10 -13.97
CA ALA A 370 -16.57 22.68 -13.86
C ALA A 370 -18.08 22.49 -13.61
N ASN A 371 -18.74 21.66 -14.41
CA ASN A 371 -20.18 21.43 -14.34
C ASN A 371 -20.46 19.97 -14.05
N LEU A 372 -21.25 19.70 -13.02
CA LEU A 372 -21.71 18.35 -12.73
C LEU A 372 -22.76 17.92 -13.76
N VAL A 373 -22.38 17.05 -14.69
CA VAL A 373 -23.25 16.58 -15.78
C VAL A 373 -24.21 15.52 -15.27
N LYS A 374 -23.69 14.54 -14.51
CA LYS A 374 -24.45 13.38 -14.06
C LYS A 374 -23.86 12.82 -12.78
N THR A 375 -24.73 12.37 -11.89
CA THR A 375 -24.37 11.50 -10.77
C THR A 375 -24.91 10.11 -11.04
N THR A 376 -24.07 9.10 -10.86
CA THR A 376 -24.45 7.69 -11.06
C THR A 376 -23.91 6.85 -9.92
N PHE A 377 -24.34 5.60 -9.88
CA PHE A 377 -23.84 4.60 -8.95
C PHE A 377 -23.43 3.37 -9.75
N ALA A 378 -22.34 2.73 -9.41
CA ALA A 378 -21.82 1.56 -10.11
C ALA A 378 -21.45 0.47 -9.12
N LYS A 379 -21.74 -0.79 -9.48
CA LYS A 379 -21.49 -1.96 -8.63
C LYS A 379 -20.07 -2.01 -8.08
N LYS A 380 -19.06 -1.74 -8.92
CA LYS A 380 -17.65 -1.85 -8.54
C LYS A 380 -17.12 -0.63 -7.76
N THR A 381 -17.45 0.56 -8.22
CA THR A 381 -16.83 1.83 -7.80
C THR A 381 -17.70 2.66 -6.85
N GLY A 382 -18.98 2.31 -6.69
CA GLY A 382 -19.92 3.02 -5.83
C GLY A 382 -20.44 4.30 -6.48
N LEU A 383 -20.52 5.39 -5.70
CA LEU A 383 -21.03 6.68 -6.17
C LEU A 383 -20.00 7.38 -7.07
N GLU A 384 -20.43 7.78 -8.27
CA GLU A 384 -19.59 8.40 -9.29
C GLU A 384 -20.18 9.73 -9.77
N PHE A 385 -19.30 10.70 -10.01
CA PHE A 385 -19.62 12.01 -10.55
C PHE A 385 -19.01 12.17 -11.93
N CYS A 386 -19.86 12.43 -12.92
CA CYS A 386 -19.45 12.85 -14.24
C CYS A 386 -19.43 14.38 -14.28
N ILE A 387 -18.25 14.98 -14.38
CA ILE A 387 -18.03 16.42 -14.34
C ILE A 387 -17.44 16.85 -15.69
N SER A 388 -18.08 17.79 -16.39
CA SER A 388 -17.50 18.40 -17.59
C SER A 388 -16.75 19.67 -17.19
N PHE A 389 -15.65 19.97 -17.86
CA PHE A 389 -14.89 21.18 -17.60
C PHE A 389 -14.29 21.73 -18.89
N LYS A 390 -13.93 23.02 -18.87
CA LYS A 390 -13.25 23.66 -20.00
C LYS A 390 -11.79 23.21 -20.05
N LEU A 391 -11.30 22.89 -21.24
CA LEU A 391 -9.87 22.62 -21.48
C LEU A 391 -9.03 23.90 -21.31
N PRO A 392 -7.73 23.79 -20.98
CA PRO A 392 -6.84 24.95 -20.90
C PRO A 392 -6.85 25.77 -22.20
N ASP A 393 -6.80 27.10 -22.10
CA ASP A 393 -6.95 27.99 -23.26
C ASP A 393 -5.90 27.77 -24.37
N ARG A 394 -4.68 27.34 -24.00
CA ARG A 394 -3.63 26.92 -24.96
C ARG A 394 -4.10 25.74 -25.82
N VAL A 395 -4.78 24.78 -25.22
CA VAL A 395 -5.29 23.57 -25.88
C VAL A 395 -6.51 23.91 -26.72
N VAL A 396 -7.42 24.76 -26.22
CA VAL A 396 -8.63 25.17 -26.98
C VAL A 396 -8.26 25.80 -28.33
N LYS A 397 -7.14 26.51 -28.42
CA LYS A 397 -6.64 27.14 -29.66
C LYS A 397 -6.07 26.14 -30.69
N MET A 398 -5.77 24.90 -30.30
CA MET A 398 -5.27 23.86 -31.21
C MET A 398 -6.38 23.32 -32.11
N LYS A 399 -6.03 22.69 -33.24
CA LYS A 399 -7.01 22.02 -34.12
C LYS A 399 -7.64 20.83 -33.40
N LYS A 400 -8.88 20.45 -33.72
CA LYS A 400 -9.62 19.38 -33.03
C LYS A 400 -8.85 18.06 -32.91
N LYS A 401 -8.19 17.63 -33.99
CA LYS A 401 -7.37 16.42 -34.00
C LYS A 401 -6.20 16.53 -33.01
N ASP A 402 -5.46 17.63 -33.08
CA ASP A 402 -4.34 17.92 -32.17
C ASP A 402 -4.80 18.03 -30.70
N ARG A 403 -6.01 18.56 -30.45
CA ARG A 403 -6.62 18.60 -29.09
C ARG A 403 -6.95 17.22 -28.54
N GLU A 404 -7.61 16.39 -29.34
CA GLU A 404 -7.94 15.01 -28.96
C GLU A 404 -6.68 14.20 -28.67
N GLU A 405 -5.66 14.42 -29.48
CA GLU A 405 -4.39 13.73 -29.39
C GLU A 405 -3.56 14.24 -28.19
N TRP A 406 -3.53 15.55 -27.93
CA TRP A 406 -2.97 16.15 -26.71
C TRP A 406 -3.64 15.60 -25.45
N TRP A 407 -4.97 15.51 -25.44
CA TRP A 407 -5.73 15.04 -24.28
C TRP A 407 -5.45 13.56 -23.95
N LYS A 408 -5.43 12.69 -24.97
CA LYS A 408 -5.12 11.26 -24.80
C LYS A 408 -3.74 11.01 -24.19
N ARG A 409 -2.81 11.93 -24.43
CA ARG A 409 -1.40 11.86 -24.05
C ARG A 409 -1.05 12.63 -22.79
N SER A 410 -1.99 13.43 -22.28
CA SER A 410 -1.79 14.17 -21.04
C SER A 410 -2.06 13.22 -19.87
N LYS A 411 -1.09 13.06 -18.94
CA LYS A 411 -1.31 12.35 -17.66
C LYS A 411 -2.18 13.17 -16.67
N ARG A 412 -2.76 14.29 -17.11
CA ARG A 412 -3.67 15.11 -16.30
C ARG A 412 -4.97 14.39 -16.04
N LEU A 413 -5.46 14.49 -14.82
CA LEU A 413 -6.63 13.81 -14.29
C LEU A 413 -6.55 12.29 -14.53
N SER A 414 -5.33 11.74 -14.43
CA SER A 414 -5.07 10.30 -14.55
C SER A 414 -5.77 9.53 -13.44
N GLY A 415 -6.15 8.28 -13.75
CA GLY A 415 -6.85 7.42 -12.79
C GLY A 415 -6.05 7.22 -11.51
N GLY A 416 -6.69 7.42 -10.36
CA GLY A 416 -6.09 7.31 -9.03
C GLY A 416 -5.62 8.63 -8.40
N THR A 417 -5.56 9.72 -9.17
CA THR A 417 -5.09 11.03 -8.70
C THR A 417 -6.09 11.72 -7.79
N LEU A 418 -5.60 12.33 -6.70
CA LEU A 418 -6.41 13.16 -5.81
C LEU A 418 -6.83 14.45 -6.52
N LEU A 419 -8.12 14.76 -6.41
CA LEU A 419 -8.69 16.00 -6.90
C LEU A 419 -9.76 16.51 -5.95
N CYS A 420 -10.00 17.80 -5.94
CA CYS A 420 -11.00 18.45 -5.10
C CYS A 420 -12.04 19.11 -5.99
N LEU A 421 -13.30 18.70 -5.84
CA LEU A 421 -14.43 19.45 -6.38
C LEU A 421 -14.79 20.56 -5.40
N VAL A 422 -14.69 21.79 -5.85
CA VAL A 422 -14.98 23.00 -5.08
C VAL A 422 -16.33 23.54 -5.53
N LEU A 423 -17.29 23.45 -4.62
CA LEU A 423 -18.66 23.90 -4.84
C LEU A 423 -18.81 25.30 -4.24
N ILE A 424 -19.32 26.25 -5.02
CA ILE A 424 -19.44 27.66 -4.62
C ILE A 424 -20.89 28.09 -4.70
N ARG A 425 -21.47 28.52 -3.57
CA ARG A 425 -22.84 29.04 -3.52
C ARG A 425 -23.01 30.10 -2.42
N ASP A 426 -23.60 31.25 -2.74
CA ASP A 426 -23.84 32.34 -1.77
C ASP A 426 -22.60 32.72 -0.93
N ARG A 427 -21.43 32.80 -1.59
CA ARG A 427 -20.09 32.98 -0.98
C ARG A 427 -19.64 31.87 -0.02
N LYS A 428 -20.40 30.81 0.14
CA LYS A 428 -19.97 29.59 0.86
C LYS A 428 -19.26 28.66 -0.09
N VAL A 429 -18.19 28.04 0.40
CA VAL A 429 -17.37 27.09 -0.34
C VAL A 429 -17.44 25.73 0.34
N HIS A 430 -17.62 24.68 -0.45
CA HIS A 430 -17.47 23.32 0.04
C HIS A 430 -16.44 22.58 -0.80
N ALA A 431 -15.43 22.04 -0.14
CA ALA A 431 -14.37 21.25 -0.74
C ALA A 431 -14.69 19.76 -0.58
N ILE A 432 -14.77 19.03 -1.70
CA ILE A 432 -15.00 17.58 -1.70
C ILE A 432 -13.81 16.87 -2.33
N PRO A 433 -13.02 16.14 -1.53
CA PRO A 433 -11.96 15.28 -2.03
C PRO A 433 -12.52 14.10 -2.83
N LEU A 434 -12.03 13.95 -4.05
CA LEU A 434 -12.37 12.92 -5.01
C LEU A 434 -11.08 12.28 -5.57
N VAL A 435 -11.25 11.15 -6.25
CA VAL A 435 -10.21 10.43 -6.99
C VAL A 435 -10.67 10.35 -8.44
N ALA A 436 -9.79 10.70 -9.38
CA ALA A 436 -10.02 10.48 -10.80
C ALA A 436 -10.17 8.98 -11.10
N GLU A 437 -11.16 8.60 -11.89
CA GLU A 437 -11.30 7.22 -12.37
C GLU A 437 -11.05 7.16 -13.87
N LYS A 438 -11.71 8.05 -14.60
CA LYS A 438 -11.63 8.08 -16.06
C LYS A 438 -11.80 9.49 -16.56
N ASN A 439 -10.93 9.92 -17.47
CA ASN A 439 -11.12 11.13 -18.23
C ASN A 439 -11.46 10.78 -19.69
N GLU A 440 -12.26 11.62 -20.33
CA GLU A 440 -12.68 11.48 -21.71
C GLU A 440 -12.69 12.85 -22.37
N PHE A 441 -12.49 12.86 -23.69
CA PHE A 441 -12.65 14.07 -24.48
C PHE A 441 -14.15 14.32 -24.72
N GLY A 442 -14.62 15.53 -24.46
CA GLY A 442 -16.00 15.92 -24.64
C GLY A 442 -16.45 15.80 -26.09
N ARG A 443 -17.72 15.42 -26.30
CA ARG A 443 -18.29 15.26 -27.65
C ARG A 443 -18.38 16.58 -28.42
N ASP A 444 -18.43 17.71 -27.71
CA ASP A 444 -18.40 19.06 -28.25
C ASP A 444 -17.03 19.46 -28.83
N GLY A 445 -15.98 18.69 -28.53
CA GLY A 445 -14.63 18.88 -29.03
C GLY A 445 -13.84 20.01 -28.38
N VAL A 446 -14.36 20.59 -27.29
CA VAL A 446 -13.77 21.73 -26.56
C VAL A 446 -13.85 21.60 -25.03
N SER A 447 -14.61 20.64 -24.51
CA SER A 447 -14.65 20.29 -23.09
C SER A 447 -13.94 18.96 -22.80
N GLY A 448 -13.47 18.81 -21.56
CA GLY A 448 -13.10 17.53 -20.98
C GLY A 448 -14.27 16.96 -20.16
N LEU A 449 -14.38 15.64 -20.08
CA LEU A 449 -15.31 14.93 -19.22
C LEU A 449 -14.52 14.06 -18.24
N LEU A 450 -14.75 14.23 -16.95
CA LEU A 450 -14.12 13.46 -15.88
C LEU A 450 -15.17 12.63 -15.15
N THR A 451 -14.89 11.35 -14.97
CA THR A 451 -15.55 10.51 -13.98
C THR A 451 -14.65 10.45 -12.76
N ALA A 452 -15.19 10.86 -11.62
CA ALA A 452 -14.49 10.87 -10.35
C ALA A 452 -15.36 10.24 -9.25
N ARG A 453 -14.71 9.69 -8.23
CA ARG A 453 -15.36 9.12 -7.05
C ARG A 453 -14.85 9.77 -5.76
N PRO A 454 -15.61 9.79 -4.68
CA PRO A 454 -15.11 10.21 -3.37
C PRO A 454 -13.92 9.38 -2.87
N VAL A 455 -12.96 10.02 -2.22
CA VAL A 455 -11.84 9.32 -1.54
C VAL A 455 -12.36 8.51 -0.35
N LEU A 456 -13.20 9.14 0.49
CA LEU A 456 -13.90 8.54 1.64
C LEU A 456 -15.30 9.17 1.75
N LEU A 457 -16.33 8.36 1.95
CA LEU A 457 -17.71 8.80 2.10
C LEU A 457 -18.14 8.69 3.56
N THR A 458 -18.05 9.78 4.32
CA THR A 458 -18.83 9.88 5.56
C THR A 458 -20.30 10.08 5.20
N ALA A 459 -21.22 9.61 6.04
CA ALA A 459 -22.66 9.81 5.82
C ALA A 459 -23.00 11.31 5.73
N GLN A 460 -22.31 12.15 6.52
CA GLN A 460 -22.51 13.59 6.51
C GLN A 460 -21.97 14.25 5.22
N ALA A 461 -20.79 13.88 4.74
CA ALA A 461 -20.26 14.37 3.47
C ALA A 461 -21.13 13.93 2.29
N THR A 462 -21.57 12.67 2.29
CA THR A 462 -22.51 12.12 1.29
C THR A 462 -23.82 12.91 1.28
N ARG A 463 -24.39 13.19 2.46
CA ARG A 463 -25.60 14.00 2.59
C ARG A 463 -25.40 15.39 1.99
N ARG A 464 -24.37 16.12 2.43
CA ARG A 464 -24.08 17.47 1.93
C ARG A 464 -23.94 17.49 0.41
N LEU A 465 -23.20 16.52 -0.13
CA LEU A 465 -22.97 16.36 -1.55
C LEU A 465 -24.28 16.10 -2.31
N LEU A 466 -25.06 15.08 -1.94
CA LEU A 466 -26.33 14.78 -2.60
C LEU A 466 -27.34 15.93 -2.49
N THR A 467 -27.38 16.61 -1.33
CA THR A 467 -28.20 17.82 -1.15
C THR A 467 -27.75 18.93 -2.09
N HIS A 468 -26.44 19.16 -2.24
CA HIS A 468 -25.93 20.14 -3.19
C HIS A 468 -26.25 19.76 -4.64
N ILE A 469 -26.13 18.49 -5.01
CA ILE A 469 -26.47 17.99 -6.36
C ILE A 469 -27.94 18.22 -6.68
N ALA A 470 -28.84 17.97 -5.73
CA ALA A 470 -30.26 18.26 -5.88
C ALA A 470 -30.54 19.75 -6.16
N GLN A 471 -29.64 20.62 -5.71
CA GLN A 471 -29.73 22.08 -5.86
C GLN A 471 -28.98 22.61 -7.08
N SER A 472 -27.85 22.01 -7.47
CA SER A 472 -26.94 22.51 -8.51
C SER A 472 -27.50 22.40 -9.94
N PHE A 473 -28.47 21.52 -10.19
CA PHE A 473 -29.19 21.47 -11.48
C PHE A 473 -30.11 22.69 -11.73
N ARG A 474 -30.07 23.72 -10.87
CA ARG A 474 -30.99 24.87 -10.86
C ARG A 474 -30.32 26.21 -11.19
N ASP A 475 -29.04 26.36 -10.88
CA ASP A 475 -28.30 27.62 -10.94
C ASP A 475 -27.04 27.48 -11.81
N ASN A 476 -26.55 28.59 -12.38
CA ASN A 476 -25.34 28.63 -13.21
C ASN A 476 -24.10 28.66 -12.29
N ASP A 477 -23.90 27.58 -11.52
CA ASP A 477 -22.87 27.47 -10.48
C ASP A 477 -21.46 27.57 -11.06
N LYS A 478 -20.59 28.34 -10.40
CA LYS A 478 -19.18 28.48 -10.78
C LYS A 478 -18.31 27.44 -10.06
N ASN A 479 -18.58 26.14 -10.25
CA ASN A 479 -17.76 25.11 -9.58
C ASN A 479 -16.38 24.99 -10.22
N VAL A 480 -15.42 24.49 -9.44
CA VAL A 480 -14.01 24.37 -9.84
C VAL A 480 -13.49 22.97 -9.49
N ILE A 481 -12.63 22.42 -10.33
CA ILE A 481 -11.82 21.24 -9.97
C ILE A 481 -10.38 21.68 -9.73
N VAL A 482 -9.80 21.22 -8.63
CA VAL A 482 -8.37 21.34 -8.32
C VAL A 482 -7.77 19.94 -8.32
N GLU A 483 -6.77 19.67 -9.15
CA GLU A 483 -6.06 18.41 -9.25
C GLU A 483 -4.71 18.50 -8.53
N PHE A 484 -4.32 17.42 -7.85
CA PHE A 484 -3.02 17.25 -7.19
C PHE A 484 -2.31 16.00 -7.75
N PRO A 485 -1.60 16.11 -8.90
CA PRO A 485 -1.03 14.98 -9.65
C PRO A 485 -0.08 14.09 -8.84
N SER A 486 0.64 14.69 -7.88
CA SER A 486 1.62 13.98 -7.05
C SER A 486 1.00 13.20 -5.89
N VAL A 487 -0.31 13.36 -5.64
CA VAL A 487 -0.99 12.75 -4.49
C VAL A 487 -1.87 11.58 -4.96
N LEU A 488 -1.43 10.36 -4.63
CA LEU A 488 -2.11 9.12 -4.99
C LEU A 488 -2.64 8.41 -3.72
N PRO A 489 -3.90 8.60 -3.31
CA PRO A 489 -4.45 8.02 -2.06
C PRO A 489 -4.21 6.52 -1.90
N ALA A 490 -4.22 5.77 -3.00
CA ALA A 490 -4.00 4.34 -2.98
C ALA A 490 -2.59 3.92 -2.53
N THR A 491 -1.59 4.81 -2.46
CA THR A 491 -0.22 4.45 -2.03
C THR A 491 0.00 4.58 -0.53
N PHE A 492 -0.70 5.51 0.13
CA PHE A 492 -0.44 5.88 1.53
C PHE A 492 -1.61 5.65 2.50
N VAL A 493 -2.88 5.71 2.04
CA VAL A 493 -4.03 5.52 2.93
C VAL A 493 -3.96 4.18 3.68
N PRO A 494 -3.62 3.05 3.04
CA PRO A 494 -3.49 1.77 3.73
C PRO A 494 -2.41 1.77 4.82
N ILE A 495 -1.35 2.58 4.66
CA ILE A 495 -0.25 2.69 5.63
C ILE A 495 -0.72 3.46 6.86
N LEU A 496 -1.36 4.62 6.65
CA LEU A 496 -1.92 5.43 7.74
C LEU A 496 -2.99 4.66 8.51
N GLU A 497 -3.89 3.94 7.82
CA GLU A 497 -4.90 3.07 8.45
C GLU A 497 -4.25 1.97 9.31
N ASN A 498 -3.13 1.41 8.84
CA ASN A 498 -2.41 0.40 9.60
C ASN A 498 -1.71 0.96 10.84
N LEU A 499 -1.09 2.13 10.77
CA LEU A 499 -0.51 2.80 11.95
C LEU A 499 -1.59 3.08 13.00
N GLN A 500 -2.77 3.58 12.58
CA GLN A 500 -3.93 3.76 13.47
C GLN A 500 -4.39 2.42 14.08
N ARG A 501 -4.35 1.33 13.31
CA ARG A 501 -4.72 -0.01 13.78
C ARG A 501 -3.71 -0.54 14.81
N MET A 502 -2.41 -0.39 14.56
CA MET A 502 -1.34 -0.76 15.49
C MET A 502 -1.47 0.01 16.81
N HIS A 503 -1.72 1.32 16.74
CA HIS A 503 -1.98 2.17 17.89
C HIS A 503 -3.21 1.70 18.69
N ARG A 504 -4.33 1.40 18.02
CA ARG A 504 -5.54 0.87 18.67
C ARG A 504 -5.34 -0.46 19.39
N GLN A 505 -4.47 -1.32 18.86
CA GLN A 505 -4.19 -2.65 19.39
C GLN A 505 -3.10 -2.66 20.48
N GLY A 506 -2.45 -1.51 20.76
CA GLY A 506 -1.31 -1.45 21.70
C GLY A 506 -0.09 -2.26 21.24
N GLY A 507 -0.03 -2.59 19.95
CA GLY A 507 0.87 -3.60 19.40
C GLY A 507 1.88 -3.03 18.42
N LEU A 508 3.16 -3.10 18.80
CA LEU A 508 4.32 -2.94 17.91
C LEU A 508 5.31 -4.07 18.23
N SER A 509 5.48 -5.02 17.31
CA SER A 509 6.52 -6.04 17.41
C SER A 509 7.90 -5.37 17.43
N PHE A 510 8.85 -5.92 18.17
CA PHE A 510 10.21 -5.38 18.32
C PHE A 510 10.29 -3.99 18.96
N ALA A 511 9.22 -3.53 19.64
CA ALA A 511 9.21 -2.25 20.35
C ALA A 511 10.45 -2.00 21.22
N GLN A 512 10.98 -3.05 21.86
CA GLN A 512 12.17 -2.98 22.70
C GLN A 512 13.44 -2.56 21.96
N TRP A 513 13.51 -2.73 20.64
CA TRP A 513 14.65 -2.34 19.80
C TRP A 513 14.35 -1.12 18.94
N LEU A 514 13.07 -0.88 18.62
CA LEU A 514 12.66 0.20 17.72
C LEU A 514 12.49 1.54 18.43
N VAL A 515 12.04 1.51 19.68
CA VAL A 515 11.80 2.71 20.50
C VAL A 515 13.12 3.12 21.15
N PRO A 516 13.61 4.36 20.92
CA PRO A 516 14.76 4.88 21.63
C PRO A 516 14.47 4.94 23.13
N THR A 517 15.22 4.20 23.95
CA THR A 517 15.18 4.41 25.39
C THR A 517 16.02 5.65 25.74
N PRO A 518 15.50 6.58 26.56
CA PRO A 518 16.36 7.61 27.14
C PRO A 518 17.46 6.89 27.93
N PHE A 519 18.68 7.39 27.79
CA PHE A 519 19.95 6.86 28.30
C PHE A 519 19.86 6.06 29.61
N THR A 520 20.80 5.11 29.79
CA THR A 520 21.13 4.67 31.15
C THR A 520 21.49 5.89 32.01
N PRO A 521 21.31 5.86 33.35
CA PRO A 521 21.63 6.99 34.24
C PRO A 521 23.03 7.59 34.02
N ASP A 522 23.94 6.83 33.43
CA ASP A 522 25.35 7.15 33.21
C ASP A 522 25.65 7.72 31.81
N GLY A 523 24.63 7.94 30.96
CA GLY A 523 24.81 8.54 29.63
C GLY A 523 25.47 7.61 28.59
N VAL A 524 25.71 6.34 28.92
CA VAL A 524 26.31 5.36 28.01
C VAL A 524 25.21 4.67 27.20
N PRO A 525 25.30 4.62 25.86
CA PRO A 525 24.45 3.77 25.04
C PRO A 525 24.54 2.33 25.54
N LYS A 526 23.42 1.68 25.84
CA LYS A 526 23.41 0.27 26.24
C LYS A 526 24.01 -0.53 25.08
N ASP A 527 25.05 -1.34 25.30
CA ASP A 527 25.46 -2.35 24.32
C ASP A 527 24.31 -3.35 24.22
N TRP A 528 23.46 -3.20 23.20
CA TRP A 528 22.29 -4.05 23.02
C TRP A 528 22.74 -5.41 22.46
N GLU A 529 22.88 -6.41 23.32
CA GLU A 529 22.96 -7.79 22.87
C GLU A 529 21.58 -8.23 22.36
N ILE A 530 21.37 -8.13 21.05
CA ILE A 530 20.12 -8.55 20.42
C ILE A 530 19.99 -10.06 20.56
N LEU A 531 18.89 -10.50 21.19
CA LEU A 531 18.62 -11.90 21.43
C LEU A 531 18.36 -12.66 20.11
N PRO A 532 18.57 -14.00 20.08
CA PRO A 532 18.22 -14.80 18.91
C PRO A 532 16.72 -14.80 18.61
N PRO A 533 16.29 -15.07 17.37
CA PRO A 533 14.87 -15.18 17.03
C PRO A 533 14.11 -16.15 17.93
N VAL A 534 12.85 -15.83 18.26
CA VAL A 534 12.04 -16.62 19.21
C VAL A 534 11.98 -18.11 18.82
N TYR A 535 11.73 -18.43 17.55
CA TYR A 535 11.74 -19.82 17.07
C TYR A 535 13.09 -20.54 17.27
N ALA A 536 14.20 -19.81 17.31
CA ALA A 536 15.55 -20.36 17.44
C ALA A 536 15.97 -20.57 18.90
N ARG A 537 15.21 -20.04 19.86
CA ARG A 537 15.45 -20.23 21.32
C ARG A 537 14.98 -21.60 21.84
N LYS A 538 14.32 -22.40 21.00
CA LYS A 538 13.82 -23.74 21.37
C LYS A 538 14.99 -24.65 21.75
N ARG A 539 14.85 -25.40 22.84
CA ARG A 539 15.88 -26.33 23.32
C ARG A 539 16.24 -27.34 22.22
N GLY A 540 17.54 -27.46 21.90
CA GLY A 540 18.03 -28.38 20.87
C GLY A 540 17.85 -27.91 19.43
N PHE A 541 17.42 -26.66 19.20
CA PHE A 541 17.35 -26.08 17.86
C PHE A 541 18.76 -25.84 17.28
N TYR A 542 18.91 -26.06 15.98
CA TYR A 542 20.12 -25.76 15.21
C TYR A 542 19.74 -25.40 13.78
N PHE A 543 20.51 -24.53 13.15
CA PHE A 543 20.41 -24.25 11.72
C PHE A 543 21.20 -25.28 10.93
N GLU A 544 20.58 -25.86 9.91
CA GLU A 544 21.28 -26.61 8.87
C GLU A 544 21.73 -25.66 7.77
N MET A 545 23.04 -25.55 7.54
CA MET A 545 23.68 -24.60 6.62
C MET A 545 24.29 -25.28 5.39
N GLY A 546 24.08 -26.59 5.20
CA GLY A 546 24.57 -27.31 4.02
C GLY A 546 24.13 -26.74 2.67
N SER A 547 23.01 -26.00 2.63
CA SER A 547 22.45 -25.40 1.41
C SER A 547 23.32 -24.30 0.77
N ILE A 548 24.30 -23.78 1.50
CA ILE A 548 25.17 -22.69 1.05
C ILE A 548 26.63 -23.13 0.87
N LEU A 549 26.93 -24.43 1.01
CA LEU A 549 28.26 -24.98 0.75
C LEU A 549 28.45 -25.30 -0.73
N ASP A 550 29.70 -25.26 -1.21
CA ASP A 550 30.07 -25.56 -2.60
C ASP A 550 29.83 -27.02 -2.97
N THR A 551 29.92 -27.93 -2.00
CA THR A 551 29.71 -29.37 -2.20
C THR A 551 28.27 -29.76 -1.83
N PRO A 552 27.44 -30.19 -2.79
CA PRO A 552 26.07 -30.59 -2.52
C PRO A 552 25.98 -31.75 -1.52
N GLY A 553 25.02 -31.69 -0.59
CA GLY A 553 24.71 -32.79 0.34
C GLY A 553 25.56 -32.83 1.61
N GLN A 554 26.56 -31.96 1.78
CA GLN A 554 27.26 -31.82 3.06
C GLN A 554 26.36 -31.14 4.10
N SER A 555 26.39 -31.64 5.34
CA SER A 555 25.70 -31.02 6.48
C SER A 555 26.66 -30.10 7.26
N LEU A 556 26.15 -28.96 7.70
CA LEU A 556 26.82 -28.04 8.61
C LEU A 556 25.81 -27.50 9.60
N LYS A 557 25.91 -27.95 10.85
CA LYS A 557 24.99 -27.56 11.92
C LYS A 557 25.54 -26.35 12.66
N TYR A 558 24.73 -25.30 12.78
CA TYR A 558 25.03 -24.15 13.61
C TYR A 558 24.10 -24.11 14.83
N ILE A 559 24.71 -24.19 16.02
CA ILE A 559 24.03 -24.03 17.30
C ILE A 559 24.44 -22.66 17.84
N ILE A 560 23.45 -21.78 18.01
CA ILE A 560 23.69 -20.43 18.50
C ILE A 560 24.42 -20.48 19.85
N GLY A 561 25.55 -19.76 19.93
CA GLY A 561 26.37 -19.64 21.14
C GLY A 561 27.36 -20.78 21.41
N GLN A 562 27.39 -21.87 20.65
CA GLN A 562 28.29 -23.02 20.95
C GLN A 562 29.43 -23.22 19.95
N ASN A 563 29.18 -23.10 18.64
CA ASN A 563 30.15 -23.52 17.61
C ASN A 563 30.38 -22.48 16.51
N ARG A 564 30.23 -21.19 16.84
CA ARG A 564 30.34 -20.09 15.88
C ARG A 564 31.64 -20.12 15.09
N ASP A 565 32.80 -20.24 15.76
CA ASP A 565 34.11 -20.14 15.10
C ASP A 565 34.36 -21.28 14.11
N HIS A 566 34.00 -22.51 14.48
CA HIS A 566 34.11 -23.67 13.61
C HIS A 566 33.24 -23.52 12.36
N VAL A 567 32.00 -23.04 12.52
CA VAL A 567 31.07 -22.83 11.41
C VAL A 567 31.59 -21.72 10.48
N THR A 568 32.04 -20.60 11.04
CA THR A 568 32.62 -19.48 10.29
C THR A 568 33.83 -19.93 9.47
N GLN A 569 34.77 -20.67 10.07
CA GLN A 569 35.94 -21.19 9.36
C GLN A 569 35.56 -22.12 8.21
N LYS A 570 34.59 -23.01 8.42
CA LYS A 570 34.13 -23.93 7.37
C LYS A 570 33.42 -23.19 6.24
N LEU A 571 32.59 -22.19 6.55
CA LEU A 571 31.94 -21.36 5.54
C LEU A 571 32.96 -20.56 4.72
N ASN A 572 33.96 -19.95 5.35
CA ASN A 572 35.03 -19.24 4.64
C ASN A 572 35.83 -20.16 3.70
N ALA A 573 35.93 -21.46 4.01
CA ALA A 573 36.72 -22.41 3.23
C ALA A 573 35.91 -23.17 2.16
N GLN A 574 34.60 -23.34 2.34
CA GLN A 574 33.77 -24.26 1.54
C GLN A 574 32.44 -23.63 1.08
N SER A 575 32.38 -22.31 1.03
CA SER A 575 31.23 -21.57 0.50
C SER A 575 31.71 -20.42 -0.40
N PRO A 576 30.85 -19.90 -1.29
CA PRO A 576 31.19 -18.76 -2.15
C PRO A 576 31.17 -17.41 -1.40
N LEU A 577 30.88 -17.41 -0.10
CA LEU A 577 30.79 -16.21 0.73
C LEU A 577 32.19 -15.70 1.11
N ASP A 578 32.37 -14.39 1.13
CA ASP A 578 33.54 -13.79 1.79
C ASP A 578 33.32 -13.66 3.31
N GLU A 579 34.39 -13.31 4.04
CA GLU A 579 34.36 -13.19 5.51
C GLU A 579 33.28 -12.24 6.03
N GLY A 580 33.06 -11.12 5.33
CA GLY A 580 32.02 -10.14 5.68
C GLY A 580 30.62 -10.70 5.47
N GLN A 581 30.40 -11.39 4.36
CA GLN A 581 29.14 -12.07 4.05
C GLN A 581 28.87 -13.27 4.98
N VAL A 582 29.91 -14.01 5.39
CA VAL A 582 29.80 -15.05 6.42
C VAL A 582 29.40 -14.42 7.75
N SER A 583 30.07 -13.35 8.18
CA SER A 583 29.72 -12.63 9.41
C SER A 583 28.28 -12.11 9.37
N ALA A 584 27.85 -11.50 8.26
CA ALA A 584 26.48 -11.03 8.06
C ALA A 584 25.47 -12.18 8.11
N THR A 585 25.78 -13.32 7.50
CA THR A 585 24.94 -14.52 7.54
C THR A 585 24.81 -15.06 8.97
N MET A 586 25.91 -15.11 9.72
CA MET A 586 25.90 -15.57 11.11
C MET A 586 25.12 -14.62 12.02
N ALA A 587 25.28 -13.29 11.84
CA ALA A 587 24.51 -12.28 12.57
C ALA A 587 23.02 -12.40 12.26
N ALA A 588 22.66 -12.51 10.98
CA ALA A 588 21.30 -12.66 10.52
C ALA A 588 20.60 -13.94 10.99
N LEU A 589 21.33 -14.99 11.40
CA LEU A 589 20.72 -16.18 11.99
C LEU A 589 20.64 -16.11 13.52
N SER A 590 21.43 -15.22 14.14
CA SER A 590 21.63 -15.17 15.60
C SER A 590 20.94 -14.00 16.28
N GLN A 591 20.35 -13.08 15.53
CA GLN A 591 19.72 -11.86 16.03
C GLN A 591 18.27 -11.77 15.55
N GLU A 592 17.33 -11.45 16.43
CA GLU A 592 15.92 -11.29 16.06
C GLU A 592 15.64 -10.03 15.24
N LEU A 593 16.51 -9.03 15.33
CA LEU A 593 16.56 -7.86 14.45
C LEU A 593 18.00 -7.69 13.95
N CYS A 594 18.21 -7.89 12.66
CA CYS A 594 19.53 -7.79 12.03
C CYS A 594 19.54 -6.71 10.96
N LEU A 595 20.56 -5.86 10.98
CA LEU A 595 20.80 -4.81 9.98
C LEU A 595 22.08 -5.16 9.23
N ILE A 596 21.95 -5.51 7.96
CA ILE A 596 23.08 -5.81 7.08
C ILE A 596 23.34 -4.56 6.24
N ARG A 597 24.39 -3.83 6.60
CA ARG A 597 24.91 -2.74 5.79
C ARG A 597 25.80 -3.29 4.68
N GLY A 598 25.45 -2.99 3.44
CA GLY A 598 26.31 -3.29 2.30
C GLY A 598 26.51 -2.06 1.43
N PRO A 599 27.71 -1.47 1.40
CA PRO A 599 28.10 -0.50 0.38
C PRO A 599 27.76 -0.95 -1.07
N PRO A 600 27.80 -0.03 -2.05
CA PRO A 600 27.67 -0.40 -3.46
C PRO A 600 28.72 -1.45 -3.80
N GLY A 601 28.29 -2.59 -4.32
CA GLY A 601 29.24 -3.63 -4.66
C GLY A 601 29.42 -4.79 -3.73
N THR A 602 28.98 -4.72 -2.49
CA THR A 602 29.22 -5.78 -1.48
C THR A 602 28.51 -7.13 -1.72
N GLY A 603 27.73 -7.26 -2.78
CA GLY A 603 26.90 -8.45 -2.99
C GLY A 603 25.74 -8.56 -2.00
N LYS A 604 25.15 -7.44 -1.54
CA LYS A 604 23.94 -7.41 -0.69
C LYS A 604 22.88 -8.43 -1.08
N THR A 605 22.45 -8.37 -2.34
CA THR A 605 21.44 -9.28 -2.91
C THR A 605 21.91 -10.73 -2.84
N PHE A 606 23.18 -11.01 -3.15
CA PHE A 606 23.75 -12.35 -3.05
C PHE A 606 23.78 -12.88 -1.60
N ALA A 607 24.22 -12.08 -0.64
CA ALA A 607 24.19 -12.42 0.78
C ALA A 607 22.75 -12.66 1.27
N GLY A 608 21.81 -11.80 0.87
CA GLY A 608 20.38 -11.97 1.13
C GLY A 608 19.84 -13.31 0.58
N VAL A 609 20.22 -13.68 -0.64
CA VAL A 609 19.87 -14.98 -1.24
C VAL A 609 20.45 -16.16 -0.45
N GLN A 610 21.71 -16.08 0.00
CA GLN A 610 22.29 -17.16 0.83
C GLN A 610 21.59 -17.30 2.18
N ILE A 611 21.27 -16.19 2.84
CA ILE A 611 20.47 -16.18 4.08
C ILE A 611 19.11 -16.83 3.85
N MET A 612 18.44 -16.48 2.75
CA MET A 612 17.16 -17.08 2.37
C MET A 612 17.27 -18.59 2.16
N LYS A 613 18.32 -19.10 1.50
CA LYS A 613 18.54 -20.55 1.34
C LYS A 613 18.60 -21.26 2.69
N VAL A 614 19.33 -20.71 3.66
CA VAL A 614 19.41 -21.29 5.01
C VAL A 614 18.05 -21.25 5.71
N LEU A 615 17.32 -20.13 5.65
CA LEU A 615 16.00 -20.01 6.28
C LEU A 615 15.00 -21.01 5.69
N ILE A 616 14.94 -21.13 4.35
CA ILE A 616 14.05 -22.07 3.66
C ILE A 616 14.44 -23.52 3.96
N ALA A 617 15.73 -23.86 3.99
CA ALA A 617 16.21 -25.19 4.37
C ALA A 617 15.79 -25.58 5.81
N ASN A 618 15.51 -24.61 6.67
CA ASN A 618 15.09 -24.79 8.05
C ASN A 618 13.60 -24.50 8.31
N LYS A 619 12.80 -24.21 7.26
CA LYS A 619 11.39 -23.79 7.35
C LYS A 619 10.55 -24.72 8.22
N THR A 620 10.62 -26.03 7.99
CA THR A 620 9.84 -27.04 8.73
C THR A 620 10.31 -27.19 10.17
N ARG A 621 11.65 -27.18 10.40
CA ARG A 621 12.23 -27.32 11.74
C ARG A 621 11.89 -26.14 12.64
N ALA A 622 11.93 -24.93 12.10
CA ALA A 622 11.62 -23.71 12.82
C ALA A 622 10.13 -23.33 12.80
N ASP A 623 9.29 -24.05 12.03
CA ASP A 623 7.88 -23.71 11.80
C ASP A 623 7.75 -22.24 11.33
N LEU A 624 8.55 -21.84 10.32
CA LEU A 624 8.65 -20.43 9.91
C LEU A 624 7.41 -19.91 9.18
N GLY A 625 6.63 -20.82 8.59
CA GLY A 625 5.70 -20.48 7.52
C GLY A 625 6.39 -19.79 6.34
N PRO A 626 5.67 -19.04 5.48
CA PRO A 626 6.29 -18.32 4.38
C PRO A 626 7.19 -17.19 4.90
N VAL A 627 8.33 -16.98 4.24
CA VAL A 627 9.19 -15.81 4.49
C VAL A 627 8.70 -14.66 3.62
N ILE A 628 8.49 -13.48 4.22
CA ILE A 628 8.04 -12.29 3.50
C ILE A 628 9.27 -11.50 3.04
N VAL A 629 9.41 -11.29 1.75
CA VAL A 629 10.40 -10.40 1.14
C VAL A 629 9.72 -9.08 0.79
N VAL A 630 10.24 -7.98 1.34
CA VAL A 630 9.72 -6.63 1.13
C VAL A 630 10.77 -5.76 0.45
N CYS A 631 10.37 -5.04 -0.59
CA CYS A 631 11.20 -4.00 -1.22
C CYS A 631 10.39 -2.70 -1.35
N TYR A 632 11.07 -1.55 -1.48
CA TYR A 632 10.39 -0.30 -1.81
C TYR A 632 9.79 -0.36 -3.23
N THR A 633 10.55 -0.91 -4.17
CA THR A 633 10.25 -0.82 -5.61
C THR A 633 9.87 -2.17 -6.23
N ASN A 634 9.07 -2.16 -7.30
CA ASN A 634 8.73 -3.39 -8.03
C ASN A 634 9.95 -4.00 -8.73
N HIS A 635 10.89 -3.16 -9.20
CA HIS A 635 12.07 -3.64 -9.91
C HIS A 635 13.00 -4.44 -8.99
N ALA A 636 13.36 -3.88 -7.83
CA ALA A 636 14.20 -4.57 -6.85
C ALA A 636 13.54 -5.86 -6.35
N LEU A 637 12.22 -5.82 -6.13
CA LEU A 637 11.46 -7.01 -5.78
C LEU A 637 11.56 -8.10 -6.86
N ASP A 638 11.26 -7.76 -8.11
CA ASP A 638 11.28 -8.72 -9.21
C ASP A 638 12.68 -9.31 -9.40
N GLN A 639 13.73 -8.48 -9.34
CA GLN A 639 15.13 -8.91 -9.42
C GLN A 639 15.51 -9.86 -8.26
N PHE A 640 15.13 -9.55 -7.03
CA PHE A 640 15.43 -10.40 -5.87
C PHE A 640 14.73 -11.77 -5.98
N LEU A 641 13.45 -11.78 -6.38
CA LEU A 641 12.68 -13.01 -6.58
C LEU A 641 13.23 -13.87 -7.72
N GLU A 642 13.64 -13.26 -8.84
CA GLU A 642 14.27 -13.97 -9.95
C GLU A 642 15.56 -14.67 -9.52
N HIS A 643 16.42 -13.99 -8.75
CA HIS A 643 17.64 -14.62 -8.21
C HIS A 643 17.32 -15.83 -7.32
N LEU A 644 16.27 -15.76 -6.49
CA LEU A 644 15.84 -16.89 -5.66
C LEU A 644 15.35 -18.08 -6.52
N MET A 645 14.59 -17.80 -7.58
CA MET A 645 14.09 -18.84 -8.50
C MET A 645 15.23 -19.50 -9.28
N LEU A 646 16.21 -18.72 -9.75
CA LEU A 646 17.41 -19.24 -10.42
C LEU A 646 18.27 -20.13 -9.50
N GLN A 647 18.16 -19.94 -8.19
CA GLN A 647 18.83 -20.77 -7.17
C GLN A 647 17.98 -21.98 -6.72
N GLY A 648 16.87 -22.27 -7.41
CA GLY A 648 16.04 -23.46 -7.18
C GLY A 648 14.88 -23.28 -6.19
N ILE A 649 14.63 -22.06 -5.70
CA ILE A 649 13.49 -21.79 -4.81
C ILE A 649 12.28 -21.40 -5.67
N THR A 650 11.40 -22.37 -5.93
CA THR A 650 10.32 -22.24 -6.94
C THR A 650 8.93 -21.94 -6.37
N ASN A 651 8.65 -22.26 -5.10
CA ASN A 651 7.35 -21.99 -4.47
C ASN A 651 7.26 -20.54 -3.95
N VAL A 652 7.32 -19.60 -4.89
CA VAL A 652 7.29 -18.15 -4.66
C VAL A 652 5.93 -17.60 -5.05
N ILE A 653 5.39 -16.68 -4.25
CA ILE A 653 4.22 -15.89 -4.61
C ILE A 653 4.61 -14.42 -4.68
N ARG A 654 4.37 -13.81 -5.84
CA ARG A 654 4.59 -12.38 -6.07
C ARG A 654 3.27 -11.63 -5.94
N VAL A 655 3.25 -10.59 -5.10
CA VAL A 655 2.06 -9.77 -4.84
C VAL A 655 2.21 -8.38 -5.45
N GLY A 656 1.33 -8.04 -6.40
CA GLY A 656 1.33 -6.77 -7.10
C GLY A 656 0.88 -6.95 -8.56
N SER A 657 0.36 -5.90 -9.19
CA SER A 657 -0.15 -5.99 -10.57
C SER A 657 0.87 -5.60 -11.64
N ARG A 658 1.97 -4.91 -11.28
CA ARG A 658 2.94 -4.34 -12.23
C ARG A 658 4.27 -5.10 -12.18
N SER A 659 4.46 -6.13 -13.00
CA SER A 659 5.78 -6.77 -13.18
C SER A 659 6.07 -6.86 -14.67
N SER A 660 7.31 -6.57 -15.04
CA SER A 660 7.84 -6.75 -16.39
C SER A 660 8.44 -8.15 -16.59
N SER A 661 8.57 -8.94 -15.52
CA SER A 661 9.14 -10.29 -15.55
C SER A 661 8.12 -11.33 -16.01
N THR A 662 8.45 -12.01 -17.11
CA THR A 662 7.66 -13.14 -17.61
C THR A 662 7.78 -14.37 -16.72
N LEU A 663 8.89 -14.52 -15.97
CA LEU A 663 9.10 -15.63 -15.04
C LEU A 663 8.14 -15.59 -13.86
N LEU A 664 7.80 -14.38 -13.38
CA LEU A 664 6.97 -14.16 -12.19
C LEU A 664 5.46 -14.14 -12.47
N GLU A 665 5.02 -14.16 -13.74
CA GLU A 665 3.60 -14.06 -14.10
C GLU A 665 2.78 -15.25 -13.57
N SER A 666 3.34 -16.46 -13.68
CA SER A 666 2.73 -17.70 -13.16
C SER A 666 2.62 -17.72 -11.63
N CYS A 667 3.49 -16.98 -10.96
CA CYS A 667 3.60 -16.88 -9.51
C CYS A 667 2.81 -15.70 -8.93
N ASN A 668 2.06 -14.96 -9.77
CA ASN A 668 1.30 -13.80 -9.32
C ASN A 668 0.08 -14.20 -8.49
N LEU A 669 -0.08 -13.60 -7.29
CA LEU A 669 -1.21 -13.87 -6.40
C LEU A 669 -2.57 -13.75 -7.10
N ALA A 670 -2.76 -12.76 -7.97
CA ALA A 670 -4.04 -12.55 -8.66
C ALA A 670 -4.43 -13.72 -9.58
N ASN A 671 -3.44 -14.42 -10.14
CA ASN A 671 -3.65 -15.60 -10.98
C ASN A 671 -3.87 -16.84 -10.11
N LEU A 672 -3.09 -16.99 -9.04
CA LEU A 672 -3.17 -18.13 -8.12
C LEU A 672 -4.49 -18.15 -7.34
N SER A 673 -4.91 -17.02 -6.76
CA SER A 673 -6.15 -16.93 -5.97
C SER A 673 -7.42 -17.24 -6.76
N ARG A 674 -7.40 -17.09 -8.10
CA ARG A 674 -8.54 -17.46 -8.95
C ARG A 674 -8.75 -18.98 -9.01
N ASN A 675 -7.67 -19.74 -8.88
CA ASN A 675 -7.66 -21.20 -8.96
C ASN A 675 -7.83 -21.87 -7.59
N THR A 676 -7.77 -21.09 -6.50
CA THR A 676 -7.98 -21.60 -5.14
C THR A 676 -9.45 -21.95 -4.89
N ASN A 677 -9.68 -23.14 -4.34
CA ASN A 677 -11.01 -23.67 -4.07
C ASN A 677 -11.75 -22.83 -3.01
N LYS A 678 -13.00 -22.49 -3.30
CA LYS A 678 -13.91 -21.79 -2.38
C LYS A 678 -14.80 -22.79 -1.64
N THR A 679 -15.07 -22.56 -0.36
CA THR A 679 -16.05 -23.37 0.40
C THR A 679 -17.47 -23.08 -0.09
N ARG A 680 -18.44 -23.92 0.32
CA ARG A 680 -19.84 -23.71 -0.08
C ARG A 680 -20.40 -22.46 0.59
N SER A 681 -20.04 -22.22 1.85
CA SER A 681 -20.32 -20.99 2.59
C SER A 681 -19.79 -19.74 1.89
N GLU A 682 -18.55 -19.77 1.41
CA GLU A 682 -17.91 -18.64 0.73
C GLU A 682 -18.59 -18.32 -0.60
N ASN A 683 -18.89 -19.34 -1.42
CA ASN A 683 -19.62 -19.16 -2.66
C ASN A 683 -21.01 -18.55 -2.43
N TYR A 684 -21.72 -19.00 -1.39
CA TYR A 684 -23.00 -18.44 -1.02
C TYR A 684 -22.90 -16.96 -0.64
N ILE A 685 -21.91 -16.58 0.18
CA ILE A 685 -21.69 -15.18 0.57
C ILE A 685 -21.41 -14.32 -0.66
N ILE A 686 -20.45 -14.71 -1.51
CA ILE A 686 -20.14 -13.94 -2.73
C ILE A 686 -21.38 -13.74 -3.60
N ALA A 687 -22.17 -14.81 -3.80
CA ALA A 687 -23.39 -14.74 -4.59
C ALA A 687 -24.43 -13.79 -3.97
N MET A 688 -24.64 -13.87 -2.64
CA MET A 688 -25.56 -13.01 -1.92
C MET A 688 -25.10 -11.54 -1.91
N SER A 689 -23.81 -11.29 -1.67
CA SER A 689 -23.22 -9.95 -1.73
C SER A 689 -23.34 -9.36 -3.14
N HIS A 690 -23.07 -10.15 -4.19
CA HIS A 690 -23.24 -9.69 -5.58
C HIS A 690 -24.69 -9.35 -5.93
N LYS A 691 -25.65 -10.15 -5.45
CA LYS A 691 -27.08 -9.89 -5.61
C LYS A 691 -27.50 -8.62 -4.87
N ALA A 692 -27.11 -8.49 -3.61
CA ALA A 692 -27.38 -7.30 -2.80
C ALA A 692 -26.82 -6.03 -3.45
N GLN A 693 -25.61 -6.08 -4.00
CA GLN A 693 -25.00 -4.97 -4.74
C GLN A 693 -25.79 -4.60 -6.01
N GLU A 694 -26.32 -5.57 -6.75
CA GLU A 694 -27.15 -5.32 -7.94
C GLU A 694 -28.49 -4.66 -7.57
N ASP A 695 -29.10 -5.11 -6.48
CA ASP A 695 -30.33 -4.53 -5.94
C ASP A 695 -30.09 -3.10 -5.45
N SER A 696 -29.02 -2.86 -4.68
CA SER A 696 -28.58 -1.53 -4.26
C SER A 696 -28.26 -0.62 -5.44
N GLU A 697 -27.53 -1.10 -6.45
CA GLU A 697 -27.22 -0.29 -7.64
C GLU A 697 -28.48 0.14 -8.38
N ARG A 698 -29.44 -0.78 -8.57
CA ARG A 698 -30.71 -0.47 -9.22
C ARG A 698 -31.51 0.55 -8.41
N SER A 699 -31.59 0.37 -7.09
CA SER A 699 -32.30 1.27 -6.17
C SER A 699 -31.69 2.68 -6.17
N VAL A 700 -30.39 2.80 -5.93
CA VAL A 700 -29.67 4.08 -5.91
C VAL A 700 -29.76 4.79 -7.26
N LYS A 701 -29.60 4.09 -8.40
CA LYS A 701 -29.77 4.70 -9.73
C LYS A 701 -31.17 5.25 -9.94
N SER A 702 -32.21 4.59 -9.42
CA SER A 702 -33.58 5.09 -9.50
C SER A 702 -33.75 6.35 -8.67
N LYS A 703 -33.32 6.32 -7.40
CA LYS A 703 -33.39 7.47 -6.47
C LYS A 703 -32.58 8.68 -6.96
N LEU A 704 -31.40 8.46 -7.55
CA LEU A 704 -30.60 9.53 -8.19
C LEU A 704 -31.31 10.17 -9.40
N ARG A 705 -32.08 9.39 -10.18
CA ARG A 705 -32.92 9.97 -11.26
C ARG A 705 -34.03 10.83 -10.69
N THR A 706 -34.67 10.41 -9.59
CA THR A 706 -35.65 11.22 -8.87
C THR A 706 -35.02 12.52 -8.39
N LEU A 707 -33.82 12.47 -7.80
CA LEU A 707 -33.09 13.64 -7.33
C LEU A 707 -32.74 14.62 -8.48
N HIS A 708 -32.31 14.10 -9.63
CA HIS A 708 -32.07 14.92 -10.82
C HIS A 708 -33.38 15.55 -11.37
N ALA A 709 -34.47 14.79 -11.42
CA ALA A 709 -35.78 15.28 -11.84
C ALA A 709 -36.34 16.35 -10.89
N LEU A 710 -36.09 16.19 -9.57
CA LEU A 710 -36.39 17.17 -8.54
C LEU A 710 -35.61 18.47 -8.75
N GLY A 711 -34.32 18.36 -9.14
CA GLY A 711 -33.51 19.50 -9.54
C GLY A 711 -34.21 20.35 -10.60
N LYS A 712 -34.74 19.72 -11.65
CA LYS A 712 -35.45 20.36 -12.75
C LYS A 712 -36.93 20.71 -12.48
N CYS A 713 -37.42 20.37 -11.29
CA CYS A 713 -38.83 20.53 -10.89
C CYS A 713 -39.82 19.79 -11.82
N GLU A 714 -39.48 18.59 -12.28
CA GLU A 714 -40.33 17.80 -13.18
C GLU A 714 -41.43 17.04 -12.42
N TRP A 715 -42.66 17.02 -12.96
CA TRP A 715 -43.81 16.32 -12.35
C TRP A 715 -43.52 14.87 -11.92
N ARG A 716 -42.75 14.12 -12.73
CA ARG A 716 -42.39 12.72 -12.42
C ARG A 716 -41.67 12.52 -11.08
N ALA A 717 -41.04 13.56 -10.52
CA ALA A 717 -40.44 13.51 -9.19
C ALA A 717 -41.48 13.68 -8.09
N PHE A 718 -42.46 14.57 -8.30
CA PHE A 718 -43.47 14.94 -7.30
C PHE A 718 -44.69 14.02 -7.29
N ASP A 719 -45.05 13.40 -8.42
CA ASP A 719 -46.25 12.56 -8.55
C ASP A 719 -46.35 11.48 -7.46
N PRO A 720 -45.34 10.61 -7.23
CA PRO A 720 -45.43 9.59 -6.18
C PRO A 720 -45.50 10.19 -4.76
N PHE A 721 -44.76 11.28 -4.54
CA PHE A 721 -44.67 11.94 -3.23
C PHE A 721 -45.97 12.63 -2.85
N LEU A 722 -46.53 13.44 -3.74
CA LEU A 722 -47.80 14.14 -3.50
C LEU A 722 -48.95 13.14 -3.40
N ARG A 723 -48.99 12.10 -4.24
CA ARG A 723 -50.02 11.04 -4.15
C ARG A 723 -50.05 10.36 -2.78
N MET A 724 -48.87 10.10 -2.21
CA MET A 724 -48.74 9.39 -0.94
C MET A 724 -48.94 10.28 0.29
N ARG A 725 -48.41 11.52 0.27
CA ARG A 725 -48.38 12.42 1.44
C ARG A 725 -49.45 13.49 1.43
N TYR A 726 -49.89 13.95 0.26
CA TYR A 726 -50.84 15.05 0.07
C TYR A 726 -51.89 14.71 -1.01
N PRO A 727 -52.71 13.67 -0.81
CA PRO A 727 -53.60 13.13 -1.85
C PRO A 727 -54.61 14.16 -2.38
N TYR A 728 -55.11 15.07 -1.54
CA TYR A 728 -56.04 16.13 -1.96
C TYR A 728 -55.36 17.17 -2.87
N ILE A 729 -54.12 17.53 -2.57
CA ILE A 729 -53.30 18.42 -3.41
C ILE A 729 -52.95 17.72 -4.74
N HIS A 730 -52.62 16.43 -4.69
CA HIS A 730 -52.28 15.62 -5.87
C HIS A 730 -53.43 15.53 -6.89
N ARG A 731 -54.66 15.31 -6.44
CA ARG A 731 -55.85 15.19 -7.31
C ARG A 731 -56.03 16.40 -8.23
N GLN A 732 -55.71 17.60 -7.73
CA GLN A 732 -55.86 18.86 -8.47
C GLN A 732 -54.87 19.02 -9.64
N PHE A 733 -53.85 18.15 -9.73
CA PHE A 733 -52.88 18.12 -10.85
C PHE A 733 -53.15 17.01 -11.87
N LEU A 734 -54.17 16.16 -11.66
CA LEU A 734 -54.54 15.10 -12.60
C LEU A 734 -55.24 15.70 -13.82
N LYS A 735 -54.97 15.16 -15.01
CA LYS A 735 -55.62 15.62 -16.26
C LYS A 735 -57.06 15.17 -16.41
N LYS A 736 -57.46 14.13 -15.66
CA LYS A 736 -58.81 13.58 -15.62
C LYS A 736 -59.28 13.63 -14.18
N ASP A 737 -60.50 14.12 -13.98
CA ASP A 737 -61.16 14.02 -12.69
C ASP A 737 -61.78 12.62 -12.47
N GLU A 738 -62.44 12.44 -11.32
CA GLU A 738 -63.08 11.17 -10.93
C GLU A 738 -64.27 10.79 -11.83
N GLU A 739 -64.79 11.72 -12.61
CA GLU A 739 -65.89 11.56 -13.57
C GLU A 739 -65.42 11.35 -15.02
N GLY A 740 -64.10 11.44 -15.26
CA GLY A 740 -63.48 11.19 -16.56
C GLY A 740 -63.39 12.42 -17.48
N TRP A 741 -63.69 13.61 -17.00
CA TRP A 741 -63.55 14.86 -17.75
C TRP A 741 -62.08 15.22 -17.92
N GLU A 742 -61.65 15.46 -19.16
CA GLU A 742 -60.28 15.90 -19.47
C GLU A 742 -60.15 17.43 -19.36
N LEU A 743 -59.21 17.88 -18.52
CA LEU A 743 -58.79 19.28 -18.49
C LEU A 743 -58.21 19.67 -19.86
N GLN A 744 -58.89 20.59 -20.57
CA GLN A 744 -58.43 21.14 -21.85
C GLN A 744 -57.27 22.12 -21.67
N ILE A 745 -56.12 21.62 -21.21
CA ILE A 745 -54.93 22.41 -20.96
C ILE A 745 -53.78 21.88 -21.83
N LYS A 746 -53.17 22.78 -22.64
CA LYS A 746 -51.97 22.47 -23.41
C LYS A 746 -50.76 22.42 -22.48
N GLY A 747 -50.47 21.25 -21.90
CA GLY A 747 -49.28 21.03 -21.09
C GLY A 747 -49.49 20.03 -19.95
N ASP A 748 -48.58 20.07 -18.98
CA ASP A 748 -48.68 19.35 -17.71
C ASP A 748 -49.19 20.33 -16.62
N PRO A 749 -50.28 20.02 -15.88
CA PRO A 749 -50.88 20.95 -14.92
C PRO A 749 -49.91 21.46 -13.85
N PHE A 750 -49.03 20.58 -13.36
CA PHE A 750 -48.02 20.95 -12.37
C PHE A 750 -46.99 21.93 -12.96
N ASN A 751 -46.49 21.66 -14.17
CA ASN A 751 -45.56 22.58 -14.84
C ASN A 751 -46.16 23.96 -15.09
N LEU A 752 -47.46 24.05 -15.32
CA LEU A 752 -48.17 25.34 -15.46
C LEU A 752 -48.31 26.06 -14.13
N TRP A 753 -48.62 25.33 -13.06
CA TRP A 753 -48.73 25.87 -11.71
C TRP A 753 -47.43 26.53 -11.24
N ILE A 754 -46.27 26.00 -11.65
CA ILE A 754 -44.94 26.51 -11.28
C ILE A 754 -44.31 27.46 -12.31
N LYS A 755 -44.95 27.74 -13.44
CA LYS A 755 -44.34 28.43 -14.59
C LYS A 755 -43.75 29.79 -14.23
N ASP A 756 -44.48 30.59 -13.45
CA ASP A 756 -44.12 31.97 -13.08
C ASP A 756 -43.58 32.07 -11.64
N VAL A 757 -43.31 30.93 -10.99
CA VAL A 757 -42.81 30.88 -9.62
C VAL A 757 -41.30 31.14 -9.59
N LYS A 758 -40.88 32.17 -8.85
CA LYS A 758 -39.45 32.41 -8.58
C LYS A 758 -38.89 31.25 -7.75
N ARG A 759 -37.85 30.63 -8.29
CA ARG A 759 -37.22 29.40 -7.78
C ARG A 759 -36.22 29.67 -6.63
N ASP A 760 -36.64 30.42 -5.61
CA ASP A 760 -35.81 30.69 -4.42
C ASP A 760 -36.03 29.61 -3.35
N TYR A 761 -35.25 28.54 -3.44
CA TYR A 761 -35.43 27.30 -2.66
C TYR A 761 -34.58 27.22 -1.37
N GLY A 762 -34.11 28.36 -0.84
CA GLY A 762 -33.19 28.37 0.30
C GLY A 762 -33.82 28.65 1.67
N ARG A 763 -35.05 29.20 1.71
CA ARG A 763 -35.65 29.70 2.97
C ARG A 763 -36.47 28.62 3.67
N PRO A 764 -36.18 28.30 4.95
CA PRO A 764 -37.05 27.45 5.76
C PRO A 764 -38.44 28.10 5.90
N VAL A 765 -39.49 27.34 5.65
CA VAL A 765 -40.86 27.79 5.92
C VAL A 765 -41.16 27.58 7.41
N PRO A 766 -41.51 28.61 8.18
CA PRO A 766 -41.94 28.43 9.57
C PRO A 766 -43.14 27.49 9.67
N MET A 767 -43.17 26.62 10.68
CA MET A 767 -44.23 25.60 10.83
C MET A 767 -45.64 26.19 10.87
N SER A 768 -45.82 27.36 11.48
CA SER A 768 -47.10 28.07 11.53
C SER A 768 -47.58 28.52 10.15
N ALA A 769 -46.67 29.00 9.30
CA ALA A 769 -46.96 29.38 7.93
C ALA A 769 -47.21 28.15 7.03
N LEU A 770 -46.48 27.05 7.27
CA LEU A 770 -46.63 25.82 6.49
C LEU A 770 -48.02 25.20 6.65
N ASN A 771 -48.55 25.11 7.88
CA ASN A 771 -49.88 24.55 8.12
C ASN A 771 -50.98 25.36 7.40
N PHE A 772 -50.85 26.69 7.40
CA PHE A 772 -51.76 27.57 6.66
C PHE A 772 -51.69 27.31 5.14
N LEU A 773 -50.47 27.21 4.58
CA LEU A 773 -50.26 26.95 3.16
C LEU A 773 -50.80 25.58 2.73
N LEU A 774 -50.62 24.55 3.55
CA LEU A 774 -51.13 23.20 3.28
C LEU A 774 -52.66 23.18 3.27
N ASN A 775 -53.31 23.76 4.29
CA ASN A 775 -54.77 23.83 4.35
C ASN A 775 -55.36 24.58 3.14
N LYS A 776 -54.73 25.68 2.73
CA LYS A 776 -55.15 26.43 1.53
C LYS A 776 -54.97 25.62 0.25
N ALA A 777 -53.84 24.92 0.12
CA ALA A 777 -53.55 24.09 -1.04
C ALA A 777 -54.46 22.85 -1.15
N GLU A 778 -54.89 22.27 -0.02
CA GLU A 778 -55.87 21.17 0.00
C GLU A 778 -57.23 21.59 -0.55
N GLN A 779 -57.62 22.85 -0.35
CA GLN A 779 -58.85 23.42 -0.90
C GLN A 779 -58.71 23.77 -2.38
N ASP A 780 -57.71 24.57 -2.74
CA ASP A 780 -57.45 24.97 -4.12
C ASP A 780 -55.99 25.46 -4.31
N VAL A 781 -55.18 24.68 -5.03
CA VAL A 781 -53.79 25.03 -5.38
C VAL A 781 -53.70 26.22 -6.34
N TRP A 782 -54.75 26.48 -7.12
CA TRP A 782 -54.77 27.53 -8.14
C TRP A 782 -55.06 28.90 -7.55
N ALA A 783 -55.79 28.98 -6.43
CA ALA A 783 -56.07 30.20 -5.66
C ALA A 783 -54.85 30.75 -4.87
N MET A 784 -53.71 30.05 -4.89
CA MET A 784 -52.50 30.49 -4.22
C MET A 784 -51.79 31.63 -4.97
N THR A 785 -51.23 32.58 -4.24
CA THR A 785 -50.36 33.63 -4.80
C THR A 785 -49.00 33.06 -5.21
N LEU A 786 -48.25 33.78 -6.07
CA LEU A 786 -46.91 33.34 -6.51
C LEU A 786 -45.94 33.11 -5.34
N GLN A 787 -46.03 33.92 -4.27
CA GLN A 787 -45.19 33.78 -3.08
C GLN A 787 -45.58 32.55 -2.25
N GLU A 788 -46.88 32.29 -2.08
CA GLU A 788 -47.36 31.09 -1.39
C GLU A 788 -46.99 29.81 -2.16
N LYS A 789 -47.12 29.82 -3.50
CA LYS A 789 -46.66 28.72 -4.36
C LYS A 789 -45.16 28.48 -4.22
N ALA A 790 -44.34 29.53 -4.17
CA ALA A 790 -42.89 29.42 -3.98
C ALA A 790 -42.53 28.76 -2.63
N LEU A 791 -43.19 29.17 -1.54
CA LEU A 791 -42.96 28.61 -0.20
C LEU A 791 -43.38 27.14 -0.12
N LEU A 792 -44.57 26.80 -0.65
CA LEU A 792 -45.06 25.42 -0.63
C LEU A 792 -44.20 24.50 -1.51
N LEU A 793 -43.80 24.97 -2.70
CA LEU A 793 -42.88 24.24 -3.58
C LEU A 793 -41.51 24.04 -2.92
N SER A 794 -40.98 25.05 -2.22
CA SER A 794 -39.74 24.96 -1.44
C SER A 794 -39.84 23.87 -0.36
N HIS A 795 -40.96 23.79 0.36
CA HIS A 795 -41.22 22.73 1.33
C HIS A 795 -41.26 21.33 0.71
N PHE A 796 -42.00 21.15 -0.40
CA PHE A 796 -42.08 19.87 -1.10
C PHE A 796 -40.70 19.43 -1.61
N VAL A 797 -39.97 20.35 -2.24
CA VAL A 797 -38.61 20.11 -2.71
C VAL A 797 -37.68 19.70 -1.57
N LYS A 798 -37.70 20.43 -0.44
CA LYS A 798 -36.83 20.13 0.70
C LYS A 798 -37.17 18.77 1.32
N SER A 799 -38.45 18.51 1.59
CA SER A 799 -38.92 17.27 2.21
C SER A 799 -38.55 16.05 1.35
N LEU A 800 -38.83 16.12 0.04
CA LEU A 800 -38.51 15.04 -0.88
C LEU A 800 -37.00 14.86 -1.08
N THR A 801 -36.21 15.95 -1.03
CA THR A 801 -34.74 15.87 -1.05
C THR A 801 -34.24 15.12 0.18
N ASP A 802 -34.65 15.53 1.39
CA ASP A 802 -34.17 14.92 2.63
C ASP A 802 -34.53 13.42 2.71
N GLU A 803 -35.76 13.04 2.35
CA GLU A 803 -36.21 11.63 2.31
C GLU A 803 -35.40 10.82 1.28
N THR A 804 -35.28 11.32 0.05
CA THR A 804 -34.53 10.61 -1.01
C THR A 804 -33.05 10.48 -0.68
N VAL A 805 -32.44 11.49 -0.05
CA VAL A 805 -31.02 11.48 0.32
C VAL A 805 -30.75 10.49 1.46
N LEU A 806 -31.62 10.42 2.47
CA LEU A 806 -31.50 9.43 3.54
C LEU A 806 -31.61 8.00 2.99
N ASP A 807 -32.58 7.77 2.13
CA ASP A 807 -32.78 6.49 1.45
C ASP A 807 -31.58 6.07 0.58
N ILE A 808 -30.92 7.01 -0.10
CA ILE A 808 -29.70 6.74 -0.85
C ILE A 808 -28.55 6.39 0.11
N ILE A 809 -28.41 7.12 1.22
CA ILE A 809 -27.35 6.87 2.21
C ILE A 809 -27.49 5.46 2.79
N ASP A 810 -28.70 5.01 3.11
CA ASP A 810 -28.91 3.68 3.67
C ASP A 810 -28.67 2.56 2.65
N ASP A 811 -29.07 2.75 1.38
CA ASP A 811 -28.70 1.82 0.30
C ASP A 811 -27.18 1.75 0.10
N ILE A 812 -26.47 2.88 0.18
CA ILE A 812 -25.00 2.94 0.07
C ILE A 812 -24.36 2.19 1.25
N LYS A 813 -24.86 2.35 2.48
CA LYS A 813 -24.36 1.60 3.64
C LYS A 813 -24.55 0.10 3.46
N GLN A 814 -25.70 -0.32 2.91
CA GLN A 814 -25.96 -1.74 2.63
C GLN A 814 -25.01 -2.29 1.55
N ASP A 815 -24.77 -1.54 0.48
CA ASP A 815 -23.80 -1.90 -0.56
C ASP A 815 -22.37 -2.03 0.01
N GLN A 816 -21.96 -1.08 0.85
CA GLN A 816 -20.65 -1.11 1.53
C GLN A 816 -20.48 -2.34 2.42
N ARG A 817 -21.52 -2.74 3.18
CA ARG A 817 -21.51 -3.97 3.98
C ARG A 817 -21.31 -5.21 3.11
N GLY A 818 -22.10 -5.35 2.04
CA GLY A 818 -21.96 -6.47 1.10
C GLY A 818 -20.60 -6.52 0.41
N LYS A 819 -20.03 -5.35 0.04
CA LYS A 819 -18.65 -5.26 -0.48
C LYS A 819 -17.61 -5.71 0.54
N SER A 820 -17.75 -5.31 1.79
CA SER A 820 -16.84 -5.72 2.87
C SER A 820 -16.86 -7.23 3.08
N GLU A 821 -18.04 -7.84 3.15
CA GLU A 821 -18.19 -9.30 3.28
C GLU A 821 -17.54 -10.07 2.12
N ALA A 822 -17.79 -9.65 0.88
CA ALA A 822 -17.16 -10.26 -0.28
C ALA A 822 -15.62 -10.08 -0.24
N THR A 823 -15.14 -8.90 0.16
CA THR A 823 -13.71 -8.60 0.29
C THR A 823 -13.06 -9.47 1.35
N ASN A 824 -13.73 -9.73 2.48
CA ASN A 824 -13.25 -10.66 3.51
C ASN A 824 -13.10 -12.09 3.00
N VAL A 825 -14.03 -12.55 2.16
CA VAL A 825 -13.91 -13.86 1.50
C VAL A 825 -12.73 -13.88 0.51
N TYR A 826 -12.54 -12.84 -0.30
CA TYR A 826 -11.37 -12.74 -1.19
C TYR A 826 -10.05 -12.69 -0.42
N ASN A 827 -9.99 -11.94 0.68
CA ASN A 827 -8.83 -11.90 1.56
C ASN A 827 -8.56 -13.25 2.23
N GLU A 828 -9.59 -14.03 2.57
CA GLU A 828 -9.43 -15.39 3.10
C GLU A 828 -8.86 -16.36 2.06
N ILE A 829 -9.28 -16.23 0.80
CA ILE A 829 -8.71 -16.98 -0.32
C ILE A 829 -7.24 -16.60 -0.53
N ASP A 830 -6.94 -15.30 -0.53
CA ASP A 830 -5.56 -14.80 -0.63
C ASP A 830 -4.72 -15.31 0.55
N ARG A 831 -5.22 -15.25 1.78
CA ARG A 831 -4.53 -15.77 2.98
C ARG A 831 -4.17 -17.25 2.84
N ARG A 832 -5.12 -18.10 2.41
CA ARG A 832 -4.86 -19.54 2.18
C ARG A 832 -3.82 -19.78 1.10
N THR A 833 -3.88 -19.00 0.02
CA THR A 833 -2.94 -19.08 -1.10
C THR A 833 -1.54 -18.66 -0.64
N LEU A 834 -1.42 -17.54 0.08
CA LEU A 834 -0.16 -17.02 0.64
C LEU A 834 0.44 -17.96 1.69
N GLN A 835 -0.39 -18.59 2.53
CA GLN A 835 0.06 -19.52 3.57
C GLN A 835 0.78 -20.77 3.01
N ALA A 836 0.44 -21.17 1.79
CA ALA A 836 1.04 -22.33 1.12
C ALA A 836 2.41 -22.04 0.49
N ALA A 837 2.81 -20.77 0.38
CA ALA A 837 4.07 -20.37 -0.23
C ALA A 837 5.29 -20.69 0.66
N ASP A 838 6.47 -20.76 0.05
CA ASP A 838 7.75 -20.68 0.76
C ASP A 838 8.17 -19.21 0.92
N ILE A 839 7.96 -18.40 -0.12
CA ILE A 839 8.32 -16.99 -0.16
C ILE A 839 7.13 -16.16 -0.65
N ILE A 840 6.88 -15.05 0.04
CA ILE A 840 5.92 -14.01 -0.40
C ILE A 840 6.73 -12.76 -0.73
N GLY A 841 6.83 -12.42 -2.01
CA GLY A 841 7.45 -11.19 -2.46
C GLY A 841 6.43 -10.07 -2.65
N ILE A 842 6.65 -8.92 -2.01
CA ILE A 842 5.70 -7.81 -2.01
C ILE A 842 6.39 -6.46 -1.84
N THR A 843 5.84 -5.39 -2.42
CA THR A 843 6.35 -4.03 -2.14
C THR A 843 5.80 -3.49 -0.82
N THR A 844 6.44 -2.51 -0.20
CA THR A 844 5.95 -1.88 1.04
C THR A 844 4.51 -1.36 0.92
N THR A 845 4.19 -0.67 -0.19
CA THR A 845 2.84 -0.18 -0.48
C THR A 845 1.86 -1.32 -0.79
N GLY A 846 2.32 -2.39 -1.45
CA GLY A 846 1.54 -3.60 -1.69
C GLY A 846 1.20 -4.33 -0.39
N LEU A 847 2.15 -4.40 0.54
CA LEU A 847 2.00 -5.02 1.85
C LEU A 847 0.90 -4.32 2.63
N ALA A 848 0.93 -2.98 2.69
CA ALA A 848 -0.08 -2.18 3.38
C ALA A 848 -1.52 -2.51 2.91
N LYS A 849 -1.73 -2.70 1.60
CA LYS A 849 -3.03 -3.10 1.02
C LYS A 849 -3.45 -4.53 1.36
N LYS A 850 -2.49 -5.40 1.69
CA LYS A 850 -2.70 -6.83 1.96
C LYS A 850 -2.57 -7.20 3.42
N ILE A 851 -2.44 -6.22 4.32
CA ILE A 851 -2.39 -6.40 5.76
C ILE A 851 -3.53 -7.29 6.30
N PRO A 852 -4.81 -7.12 5.89
CA PRO A 852 -5.89 -7.99 6.37
C PRO A 852 -5.64 -9.48 6.11
N ALA A 853 -5.01 -9.82 4.99
CA ALA A 853 -4.63 -11.19 4.65
C ALA A 853 -3.34 -11.62 5.38
N LEU A 854 -2.29 -10.81 5.28
CA LEU A 854 -0.94 -11.15 5.76
C LEU A 854 -0.86 -11.33 7.28
N GLN A 855 -1.68 -10.64 8.06
CA GLN A 855 -1.69 -10.77 9.53
C GLN A 855 -2.11 -12.14 10.04
N HIS A 856 -2.85 -12.87 9.22
CA HIS A 856 -3.32 -14.20 9.54
C HIS A 856 -2.49 -15.30 8.86
N VAL A 857 -1.46 -14.91 8.09
CA VAL A 857 -0.43 -15.81 7.58
C VAL A 857 0.59 -16.06 8.69
N LYS A 858 0.97 -17.31 8.93
CA LYS A 858 1.99 -17.72 9.92
C LYS A 858 3.41 -17.37 9.45
N ALA A 859 3.67 -16.13 9.02
CA ALA A 859 4.99 -15.68 8.60
C ALA A 859 5.81 -15.18 9.80
N LYS A 860 6.90 -15.87 10.13
CA LYS A 860 7.78 -15.49 11.25
C LYS A 860 8.96 -14.61 10.84
N VAL A 861 9.31 -14.57 9.55
CA VAL A 861 10.49 -13.87 9.05
C VAL A 861 10.11 -12.83 8.01
N VAL A 862 10.62 -11.62 8.18
CA VAL A 862 10.57 -10.54 7.18
C VAL A 862 12.00 -10.20 6.76
N VAL A 863 12.26 -10.21 5.46
CA VAL A 863 13.50 -9.72 4.86
C VAL A 863 13.18 -8.47 4.05
N CYS A 864 13.77 -7.34 4.41
CA CYS A 864 13.64 -6.10 3.64
C CYS A 864 14.92 -5.84 2.86
N GLU A 865 14.84 -5.79 1.54
CA GLU A 865 15.93 -5.27 0.71
C GLU A 865 15.75 -3.75 0.47
N GLU A 866 16.83 -3.06 0.12
CA GLU A 866 16.87 -1.61 -0.06
C GLU A 866 16.34 -0.85 1.17
N ALA A 867 16.57 -1.37 2.38
CA ALA A 867 15.98 -0.85 3.60
C ALA A 867 16.36 0.62 3.90
N GLY A 868 17.47 1.11 3.32
CA GLY A 868 17.89 2.51 3.40
C GLY A 868 16.96 3.48 2.67
N GLU A 869 16.21 3.01 1.67
CA GLU A 869 15.26 3.78 0.84
C GLU A 869 13.82 3.69 1.32
N VAL A 870 13.54 2.90 2.37
CA VAL A 870 12.19 2.71 2.89
C VAL A 870 11.90 3.69 4.03
N LEU A 871 10.82 4.46 3.89
CA LEU A 871 10.30 5.32 4.98
C LEU A 871 10.04 4.48 6.24
N GLU A 872 10.37 5.01 7.40
CA GLU A 872 10.16 4.28 8.66
C GLU A 872 8.69 3.91 8.89
N ALA A 873 7.75 4.80 8.56
CA ALA A 873 6.31 4.51 8.59
C ALA A 873 5.92 3.25 7.75
N HIS A 874 6.59 3.04 6.62
CA HIS A 874 6.39 1.88 5.76
C HIS A 874 7.00 0.62 6.39
N MET A 875 8.20 0.72 6.96
CA MET A 875 8.84 -0.39 7.69
C MET A 875 8.04 -0.82 8.92
N LEU A 876 7.52 0.12 9.71
CA LEU A 876 6.66 -0.17 10.86
C LEU A 876 5.42 -0.98 10.44
N SER A 877 4.90 -0.75 9.23
CA SER A 877 3.75 -1.51 8.72
C SER A 877 4.08 -2.97 8.38
N THR A 878 5.36 -3.33 8.25
CA THR A 878 5.82 -4.72 8.04
C THR A 878 5.93 -5.52 9.35
N MET A 879 5.78 -4.85 10.51
CA MET A 879 5.85 -5.45 11.85
C MET A 879 4.58 -6.25 12.18
N LEU A 880 4.29 -7.28 11.38
CA LEU A 880 3.11 -8.10 11.55
C LEU A 880 3.16 -8.87 12.90
N PRO A 881 2.00 -9.21 13.50
CA PRO A 881 1.98 -9.83 14.84
C PRO A 881 2.70 -11.18 14.94
N SER A 882 2.81 -11.93 13.84
CA SER A 882 3.48 -13.24 13.81
C SER A 882 4.99 -13.17 13.60
N VAL A 883 5.54 -11.99 13.31
CA VAL A 883 6.96 -11.84 12.95
C VAL A 883 7.82 -11.92 14.20
N GLU A 884 8.77 -12.84 14.17
CA GLU A 884 9.74 -13.12 15.24
C GLU A 884 11.19 -12.80 14.81
N HIS A 885 11.40 -12.47 13.53
CA HIS A 885 12.71 -12.22 12.96
C HIS A 885 12.67 -11.22 11.80
N ILE A 886 13.50 -10.19 11.88
CA ILE A 886 13.60 -9.14 10.85
C ILE A 886 15.04 -9.00 10.38
N ILE A 887 15.23 -9.05 9.08
CA ILE A 887 16.52 -8.87 8.42
C ILE A 887 16.38 -7.71 7.44
N GLN A 888 17.05 -6.59 7.72
CA GLN A 888 17.07 -5.43 6.83
C GLN A 888 18.42 -5.36 6.13
N ILE A 889 18.40 -5.31 4.81
CA ILE A 889 19.60 -5.25 3.96
C ILE A 889 19.55 -3.91 3.22
N GLY A 890 20.56 -3.07 3.40
CA GLY A 890 20.53 -1.72 2.87
C GLY A 890 21.85 -0.97 2.97
N ASP A 891 21.81 0.30 2.60
CA ASP A 891 22.94 1.22 2.67
C ASP A 891 22.43 2.65 2.91
N HIS A 892 22.61 3.16 4.13
CA HIS A 892 22.14 4.50 4.51
C HIS A 892 22.97 5.64 3.89
N GLU A 893 24.14 5.33 3.33
CA GLU A 893 24.95 6.33 2.60
C GLU A 893 24.55 6.44 1.12
N GLN A 894 23.64 5.60 0.64
CA GLN A 894 22.98 5.77 -0.67
C GLN A 894 21.68 6.56 -0.50
N LEU A 895 20.78 6.62 -1.50
CA LEU A 895 19.63 7.51 -1.40
C LEU A 895 18.71 7.16 -0.24
N ARG A 896 18.16 8.21 0.33
CA ARG A 896 17.09 8.18 1.33
C ARG A 896 15.73 8.04 0.65
N PRO A 897 14.69 7.65 1.41
CA PRO A 897 13.32 7.68 0.92
C PRO A 897 12.93 9.06 0.39
N GLN A 898 12.18 9.09 -0.70
CA GLN A 898 11.64 10.34 -1.26
C GLN A 898 10.40 10.79 -0.49
N ILE A 899 10.35 12.08 -0.15
CA ILE A 899 9.21 12.72 0.51
C ILE A 899 8.68 13.89 -0.35
N ALA A 900 7.41 14.23 -0.20
CA ALA A 900 6.79 15.30 -0.99
C ALA A 900 7.12 16.71 -0.46
N ASN A 901 7.25 16.87 0.86
CA ASN A 901 7.48 18.14 1.51
C ASN A 901 8.95 18.29 1.96
N PHE A 902 9.69 19.13 1.25
CA PHE A 902 11.10 19.39 1.53
C PHE A 902 11.36 19.97 2.93
N SER A 903 10.39 20.65 3.57
CA SER A 903 10.56 21.18 4.92
C SER A 903 10.68 20.09 6.00
N LEU A 904 10.26 18.86 5.69
CA LEU A 904 10.41 17.70 6.57
C LEU A 904 11.72 16.92 6.31
N SER A 905 12.46 17.26 5.26
CA SER A 905 13.70 16.58 4.88
C SER A 905 14.88 17.05 5.73
N MET A 906 15.75 16.12 6.09
CA MET A 906 17.04 16.41 6.74
C MET A 906 17.93 17.37 5.94
N GLU A 907 17.71 17.50 4.63
CA GLU A 907 18.42 18.46 3.77
C GLU A 907 18.01 19.91 4.02
N SER A 908 16.85 20.14 4.65
CA SER A 908 16.37 21.47 5.03
C SER A 908 16.75 21.84 6.46
N SER A 909 16.85 23.13 6.77
CA SER A 909 17.16 23.59 8.13
C SER A 909 16.04 23.24 9.14
N GLN A 910 14.78 23.32 8.72
CA GLN A 910 13.62 22.97 9.54
C GLN A 910 13.48 21.46 9.72
N GLY A 911 13.72 20.69 8.66
CA GLY A 911 13.55 19.23 8.66
C GLY A 911 14.59 18.47 9.45
N LYS A 912 15.61 19.12 10.02
CA LYS A 912 16.50 18.50 11.03
C LYS A 912 15.75 18.02 12.29
N LEU A 913 14.63 18.65 12.63
CA LEU A 913 13.78 18.22 13.75
C LEU A 913 12.87 17.04 13.37
N PHE A 914 12.41 17.00 12.12
CA PHE A 914 11.40 16.03 11.67
C PHE A 914 12.02 14.79 11.04
N GLN A 915 13.08 14.94 10.25
CA GLN A 915 13.86 13.85 9.64
C GLN A 915 12.99 12.77 8.98
N LEU A 916 11.91 13.15 8.28
CA LEU A 916 10.94 12.16 7.75
C LEU A 916 11.57 11.25 6.68
N ASP A 917 12.53 11.78 5.92
CA ASP A 917 13.36 11.05 4.96
C ASP A 917 14.49 10.25 5.62
N ARG A 918 14.56 10.15 6.95
CA ARG A 918 15.46 9.21 7.61
C ARG A 918 14.80 7.83 7.70
N SER A 919 15.41 6.82 7.07
CA SER A 919 14.89 5.46 7.15
C SER A 919 15.08 4.85 8.55
N GLN A 920 14.27 3.85 8.89
CA GLN A 920 14.46 3.07 10.11
C GLN A 920 15.85 2.41 10.14
N PHE A 921 16.31 1.97 8.97
CA PHE A 921 17.64 1.40 8.78
C PHE A 921 18.73 2.40 9.17
N GLU A 922 18.69 3.62 8.63
CA GLU A 922 19.62 4.69 8.99
C GLU A 922 19.55 5.05 10.47
N ARG A 923 18.34 5.10 11.05
CA ARG A 923 18.15 5.44 12.47
C ARG A 923 18.80 4.44 13.42
N LEU A 924 18.74 3.15 13.09
CA LEU A 924 19.22 2.06 13.93
C LEU A 924 20.68 1.67 13.64
N THR A 925 21.28 2.14 12.55
CA THR A 925 22.64 1.76 12.17
C THR A 925 23.68 2.64 12.88
N LEU A 926 24.29 2.13 13.96
CA LEU A 926 25.53 2.65 14.54
C LEU A 926 26.52 1.48 14.77
N GLY A 927 27.52 1.35 13.89
CA GLY A 927 28.68 0.45 14.07
C GLY A 927 28.80 -0.77 13.12
N GLU A 928 29.93 -0.82 12.39
CA GLU A 928 30.56 -1.97 11.67
C GLU A 928 29.96 -2.51 10.33
N ARG A 929 30.68 -3.16 9.38
CA ARG A 929 32.05 -3.12 8.77
C ARG A 929 32.06 -3.94 7.44
N ARG A 930 32.77 -3.40 6.43
CA ARG A 930 33.50 -3.92 5.22
C ARG A 930 33.18 -5.24 4.48
N ILE A 931 33.00 -5.16 3.14
CA ILE A 931 33.80 -5.73 2.00
C ILE A 931 33.05 -5.45 0.67
N VAL A 932 33.68 -4.85 -0.37
CA VAL A 932 33.06 -4.57 -1.70
C VAL A 932 33.55 -5.49 -2.81
N ARG A 933 32.60 -5.89 -3.67
CA ARG A 933 32.75 -6.73 -4.87
C ARG A 933 31.97 -6.19 -6.08
N ARG A 934 32.29 -5.02 -6.66
CA ARG A 934 31.71 -4.62 -7.97
C ARG A 934 32.63 -3.79 -8.85
N MET A 935 33.41 -2.87 -8.27
CA MET A 935 34.10 -1.84 -9.03
C MET A 935 35.59 -2.13 -9.22
N ARG A 936 36.12 -1.68 -10.36
CA ARG A 936 37.56 -1.55 -10.57
C ARG A 936 38.19 -0.67 -9.46
N PRO A 937 39.39 -0.98 -8.94
CA PRO A 937 39.99 -0.24 -7.82
C PRO A 937 40.11 1.29 -8.01
N GLU A 938 40.32 1.79 -9.24
CA GLU A 938 40.39 3.22 -9.52
C GLU A 938 39.04 3.91 -9.25
N ILE A 939 37.92 3.28 -9.61
CA ILE A 939 36.56 3.76 -9.35
C ILE A 939 36.24 3.64 -7.85
N ALA A 940 36.51 2.47 -7.27
CA ALA A 940 36.26 2.21 -5.86
C ALA A 940 36.99 3.21 -4.94
N THR A 941 38.17 3.70 -5.34
CA THR A 941 38.92 4.71 -4.59
C THR A 941 38.13 6.00 -4.37
N LEU A 942 37.29 6.42 -5.33
CA LEU A 942 36.51 7.66 -5.24
C LEU A 942 35.47 7.63 -4.12
N VAL A 943 34.90 6.46 -3.84
CA VAL A 943 33.95 6.26 -2.73
C VAL A 943 34.64 5.77 -1.46
N ARG A 944 35.74 5.02 -1.57
CA ARG A 944 36.54 4.54 -0.43
C ARG A 944 37.18 5.70 0.32
N SER A 945 37.85 6.61 -0.37
CA SER A 945 38.55 7.72 0.29
C SER A 945 37.62 8.79 0.86
N THR A 946 36.35 8.80 0.44
CA THR A 946 35.37 9.83 0.81
C THR A 946 34.36 9.35 1.85
N LEU A 947 33.79 8.16 1.69
CA LEU A 947 32.68 7.66 2.53
C LEU A 947 32.97 6.33 3.20
N TYR A 948 33.71 5.48 2.52
CA TYR A 948 34.00 4.13 2.99
C TYR A 948 35.51 3.96 3.20
N PRO A 949 36.15 4.66 4.16
CA PRO A 949 37.60 4.56 4.39
C PRO A 949 38.04 3.12 4.67
N HIS A 950 37.03 2.32 5.04
CA HIS A 950 37.14 0.95 5.37
C HIS A 950 36.95 -0.04 4.17
N LEU A 951 36.80 0.43 2.94
CA LEU A 951 36.57 -0.47 1.80
C LEU A 951 37.80 -1.32 1.41
N ILE A 952 37.58 -2.59 1.05
CA ILE A 952 38.59 -3.53 0.52
C ILE A 952 38.11 -4.05 -0.84
N ASP A 953 39.03 -4.12 -1.82
CA ASP A 953 38.79 -4.59 -3.18
C ASP A 953 39.00 -6.11 -3.29
N ASP A 954 38.10 -6.82 -3.98
CA ASP A 954 38.20 -8.25 -4.28
C ASP A 954 39.19 -8.53 -5.41
N ASP A 955 39.88 -9.68 -5.39
CA ASP A 955 40.87 -10.03 -6.41
C ASP A 955 40.28 -10.12 -7.82
N LYS A 956 38.98 -10.48 -7.96
CA LYS A 956 38.30 -10.51 -9.26
C LYS A 956 38.15 -9.13 -9.90
N THR A 957 38.08 -8.06 -9.12
CA THR A 957 37.87 -6.70 -9.67
C THR A 957 39.17 -6.03 -10.12
N LYS A 958 40.32 -6.52 -9.64
CA LYS A 958 41.65 -6.04 -10.06
C LYS A 958 41.97 -6.38 -11.52
N ASN A 959 41.30 -7.39 -12.07
CA ASN A 959 41.56 -7.94 -13.41
C ASN A 959 40.46 -7.59 -14.44
N TYR A 960 39.65 -6.55 -14.19
CA TYR A 960 38.69 -6.13 -15.21
C TYR A 960 39.38 -5.62 -16.48
N PRO A 961 38.83 -5.89 -17.68
CA PRO A 961 39.41 -5.45 -18.94
C PRO A 961 39.31 -3.92 -19.07
N ASP A 962 40.33 -3.31 -19.68
CA ASP A 962 40.35 -1.87 -20.00
C ASP A 962 39.24 -1.50 -20.98
N VAL A 963 38.79 -0.24 -20.90
CA VAL A 963 37.77 0.27 -21.79
C VAL A 963 38.33 0.42 -23.19
N VAL A 964 37.91 -0.48 -24.08
CA VAL A 964 38.34 -0.48 -25.49
C VAL A 964 38.04 0.88 -26.12
N GLY A 965 39.04 1.46 -26.79
CA GLY A 965 38.95 2.79 -27.41
C GLY A 965 39.43 3.94 -26.51
N MET A 966 39.61 3.72 -25.21
CA MET A 966 39.92 4.76 -24.23
C MET A 966 41.29 4.53 -23.59
N GLY A 967 42.11 5.59 -23.50
CA GLY A 967 43.41 5.54 -22.82
C GLY A 967 43.32 5.61 -21.29
N HIS A 968 42.15 5.94 -20.75
CA HIS A 968 41.88 5.95 -19.31
C HIS A 968 40.55 5.26 -19.02
N ASN A 969 40.49 4.49 -17.93
CA ASN A 969 39.26 3.84 -17.47
C ASN A 969 38.41 4.77 -16.57
N VAL A 970 39.03 5.77 -15.95
CA VAL A 970 38.35 6.78 -15.14
C VAL A 970 38.85 8.15 -15.54
N LEU A 971 37.97 9.03 -15.98
CA LEU A 971 38.35 10.39 -16.38
C LEU A 971 37.21 11.38 -16.15
N TRP A 972 37.54 12.56 -15.63
CA TRP A 972 36.67 13.73 -15.63
C TRP A 972 37.14 14.68 -16.74
N PHE A 973 36.31 14.84 -17.76
CA PHE A 973 36.43 15.84 -18.81
C PHE A 973 35.95 17.20 -18.31
N ASP A 974 36.91 18.04 -17.91
CA ASP A 974 36.68 19.35 -17.33
C ASP A 974 36.48 20.40 -18.43
N HIS A 975 35.38 21.16 -18.34
CA HIS A 975 35.11 22.29 -19.23
C HIS A 975 34.54 23.49 -18.48
N ASP A 976 34.74 24.68 -19.04
CA ASP A 976 34.26 25.95 -18.48
C ASP A 976 32.99 26.49 -19.16
N ILE A 977 32.36 25.71 -20.06
CA ILE A 977 31.15 26.12 -20.79
C ILE A 977 29.94 26.13 -19.84
N PHE A 978 29.24 27.27 -19.76
CA PHE A 978 28.11 27.48 -18.86
C PHE A 978 26.83 26.77 -19.30
N GLU A 979 25.99 26.46 -18.32
CA GLU A 979 24.66 25.87 -18.50
C GLU A 979 23.71 26.80 -19.30
N ASP A 980 22.71 26.22 -19.97
CA ASP A 980 21.78 26.98 -20.81
C ASP A 980 20.94 27.96 -19.94
N HIS A 981 20.79 29.21 -20.39
CA HIS A 981 19.94 30.19 -19.71
C HIS A 981 18.45 29.87 -19.93
N SER A 982 17.78 29.33 -18.92
CA SER A 982 16.32 29.14 -18.92
C SER A 982 15.60 30.49 -18.70
N GLY A 983 14.98 31.04 -19.75
CA GLY A 983 14.16 32.27 -19.69
C GLY A 983 12.81 32.15 -18.97
N GLU A 984 12.48 30.99 -18.37
CA GLU A 984 11.28 30.80 -17.54
C GLU A 984 11.64 30.62 -16.06
N PRO A 985 11.04 31.39 -15.12
CA PRO A 985 11.35 31.30 -13.69
C PRO A 985 10.85 30.04 -12.97
N MET A 986 10.21 29.09 -13.65
CA MET A 986 9.38 28.04 -13.00
C MET A 986 9.64 26.59 -13.43
N GLY A 987 10.69 26.30 -14.22
CA GLY A 987 11.12 24.92 -14.51
C GLY A 987 12.35 24.54 -13.69
N HIS A 988 12.23 23.60 -12.74
CA HIS A 988 13.35 23.13 -11.90
C HIS A 988 14.46 22.37 -12.66
N SER A 989 14.29 22.11 -13.96
CA SER A 989 15.25 21.34 -14.74
C SER A 989 16.29 22.22 -15.44
N LYS A 990 17.57 21.88 -15.25
CA LYS A 990 18.72 22.51 -15.93
C LYS A 990 19.19 21.68 -17.11
N THR A 991 19.83 22.34 -18.08
CA THR A 991 20.37 21.71 -19.28
C THR A 991 21.71 22.33 -19.66
N ASN A 992 22.54 21.57 -20.36
CA ASN A 992 23.80 22.01 -20.93
C ASN A 992 23.99 21.34 -22.30
N GLU A 993 23.76 22.10 -23.36
CA GLU A 993 23.82 21.59 -24.74
C GLU A 993 25.20 21.07 -25.15
N TYR A 994 26.28 21.66 -24.62
CA TYR A 994 27.63 21.21 -24.91
C TYR A 994 27.89 19.81 -24.34
N GLU A 995 27.51 19.59 -23.09
CA GLU A 995 27.62 18.26 -22.47
C GLU A 995 26.79 17.21 -23.21
N VAL A 996 25.62 17.56 -23.75
CA VAL A 996 24.80 16.63 -24.56
C VAL A 996 25.58 16.16 -25.79
N LYS A 997 26.17 17.11 -26.54
CA LYS A 997 26.95 16.79 -27.75
C LYS A 997 28.20 15.97 -27.44
N MET A 998 28.93 16.34 -26.41
CA MET A 998 30.14 15.62 -25.97
C MET A 998 29.80 14.19 -25.53
N THR A 999 28.76 14.04 -24.71
CA THR A 999 28.27 12.73 -24.24
C THR A 999 27.86 11.84 -25.41
N HIS A 1000 27.13 12.40 -26.37
CA HIS A 1000 26.71 11.71 -27.59
C HIS A 1000 27.89 11.21 -28.42
N ALA A 1001 28.89 12.06 -28.66
CA ALA A 1001 30.08 11.70 -29.42
C ALA A 1001 30.88 10.58 -28.72
N LEU A 1002 31.05 10.66 -27.39
CA LEU A 1002 31.74 9.64 -26.60
C LEU A 1002 31.00 8.29 -26.62
N VAL A 1003 29.68 8.28 -26.40
CA VAL A 1003 28.87 7.06 -26.49
C VAL A 1003 29.03 6.42 -27.87
N ARG A 1004 28.92 7.22 -28.93
CA ARG A 1004 29.09 6.76 -30.31
C ARG A 1004 30.46 6.14 -30.53
N HIS A 1005 31.52 6.74 -30.01
CA HIS A 1005 32.87 6.19 -30.08
C HIS A 1005 32.98 4.82 -29.38
N ILE A 1006 32.51 4.69 -28.13
CA ILE A 1006 32.63 3.45 -27.35
C ILE A 1006 31.79 2.31 -27.95
N VAL A 1007 30.55 2.59 -28.36
CA VAL A 1007 29.69 1.58 -29.01
C VAL A 1007 30.32 1.07 -30.31
N ARG A 1008 30.96 1.96 -31.09
CA ARG A 1008 31.63 1.61 -32.36
C ARG A 1008 32.81 0.66 -32.19
N GLN A 1009 33.41 0.57 -31.01
CA GLN A 1009 34.48 -0.41 -30.75
C GLN A 1009 33.99 -1.86 -30.79
N GLY A 1010 32.68 -2.09 -30.70
CA GLY A 1010 32.07 -3.43 -30.79
C GLY A 1010 32.33 -4.35 -29.58
N ALA A 1011 33.06 -3.89 -28.57
CA ALA A 1011 33.40 -4.66 -27.36
C ALA A 1011 32.29 -4.67 -26.30
N TYR A 1012 31.36 -3.71 -26.37
CA TYR A 1012 30.27 -3.53 -25.41
C TYR A 1012 28.93 -3.67 -26.11
N GLY A 1013 28.04 -4.49 -25.55
CA GLY A 1013 26.64 -4.50 -25.96
C GLY A 1013 25.92 -3.25 -25.44
N SER A 1014 24.78 -2.89 -26.01
CA SER A 1014 24.08 -1.66 -25.59
C SER A 1014 23.65 -1.66 -24.12
N LYS A 1015 23.39 -2.84 -23.51
CA LYS A 1015 23.12 -2.98 -22.06
C LYS A 1015 24.35 -2.75 -21.18
N ASP A 1016 25.55 -2.85 -21.74
CA ASP A 1016 26.80 -2.69 -21.00
C ASP A 1016 27.14 -1.21 -20.75
N ILE A 1017 26.46 -0.28 -21.43
CA ILE A 1017 26.69 1.16 -21.35
C ILE A 1017 25.45 1.84 -20.74
N ALA A 1018 25.68 2.75 -19.80
CA ALA A 1018 24.64 3.62 -19.24
C ALA A 1018 25.07 5.09 -19.25
N VAL A 1019 24.13 5.97 -19.55
CA VAL A 1019 24.32 7.43 -19.50
C VAL A 1019 23.47 7.99 -18.36
N LEU A 1020 24.11 8.70 -17.44
CA LEU A 1020 23.45 9.26 -16.25
C LEU A 1020 23.49 10.78 -16.26
N THR A 1021 22.41 11.40 -15.77
CA THR A 1021 22.37 12.85 -15.55
C THR A 1021 21.49 13.20 -14.35
N PRO A 1022 21.78 14.27 -13.57
CA PRO A 1022 20.96 14.64 -12.43
C PRO A 1022 19.65 15.33 -12.79
N TYR A 1023 19.49 15.79 -14.04
CA TYR A 1023 18.40 16.68 -14.43
C TYR A 1023 17.53 16.09 -15.53
N VAL A 1024 16.22 16.07 -15.30
CA VAL A 1024 15.21 15.51 -16.21
C VAL A 1024 15.24 16.15 -17.61
N GLY A 1025 15.49 17.44 -17.70
CA GLY A 1025 15.60 18.18 -18.96
C GLY A 1025 16.90 17.88 -19.71
N GLN A 1026 17.99 17.57 -18.99
CA GLN A 1026 19.19 17.06 -19.65
C GLN A 1026 18.95 15.64 -20.16
N LEU A 1027 18.25 14.81 -19.39
CA LEU A 1027 17.84 13.47 -19.79
C LEU A 1027 17.03 13.53 -21.10
N GLN A 1028 16.11 14.49 -21.24
CA GLN A 1028 15.36 14.74 -22.48
C GLN A 1028 16.29 15.03 -23.65
N LYS A 1029 17.20 16.00 -23.52
CA LYS A 1029 18.12 16.38 -24.60
C LYS A 1029 19.07 15.25 -24.98
N LEU A 1030 19.61 14.53 -23.99
CA LEU A 1030 20.46 13.35 -24.21
C LEU A 1030 19.70 12.27 -24.98
N ARG A 1031 18.46 11.96 -24.57
CA ARG A 1031 17.61 11.01 -25.29
C ARG A 1031 17.36 11.44 -26.74
N ALA A 1032 16.98 12.70 -26.96
CA ALA A 1032 16.72 13.23 -28.29
C ALA A 1032 17.97 13.20 -29.19
N ALA A 1033 19.16 13.44 -28.64
CA ALA A 1033 20.41 13.29 -29.36
C ALA A 1033 20.70 11.83 -29.71
N MET A 1034 20.62 10.93 -28.73
CA MET A 1034 20.98 9.51 -28.85
C MET A 1034 20.01 8.70 -29.72
N ASN A 1035 18.72 9.05 -29.73
CA ASN A 1035 17.68 8.39 -30.55
C ASN A 1035 17.97 8.44 -32.06
N ARG A 1036 18.84 9.35 -32.52
CA ARG A 1036 19.23 9.43 -33.93
C ARG A 1036 20.08 8.24 -34.37
N ASP A 1037 20.90 7.73 -33.46
CA ASP A 1037 21.94 6.73 -33.74
C ASP A 1037 21.70 5.40 -33.02
N PHE A 1038 20.94 5.40 -31.91
CA PHE A 1038 20.71 4.24 -31.03
C PHE A 1038 19.24 4.06 -30.67
N GLU A 1039 18.83 2.83 -30.39
CA GLU A 1039 17.54 2.54 -29.76
C GLU A 1039 17.70 2.68 -28.23
N VAL A 1040 17.05 3.69 -27.65
CA VAL A 1040 17.24 4.11 -26.24
C VAL A 1040 16.12 3.58 -25.35
N VAL A 1041 16.47 3.01 -24.20
CA VAL A 1041 15.53 2.62 -23.14
C VAL A 1041 15.59 3.63 -22.00
N VAL A 1042 14.40 4.05 -21.58
CA VAL A 1042 14.16 4.86 -20.39
C VAL A 1042 13.33 4.02 -19.43
N SER A 1043 13.66 4.09 -18.13
CA SER A 1043 12.91 3.35 -17.13
C SER A 1043 11.47 3.88 -17.01
N GLU A 1044 10.51 3.04 -16.61
CA GLU A 1044 9.13 3.49 -16.34
C GLU A 1044 9.09 4.66 -15.35
N ARG A 1045 10.05 4.72 -14.41
CA ARG A 1045 10.15 5.77 -13.39
C ARG A 1045 10.56 7.11 -14.00
N ASP A 1046 11.59 7.09 -14.84
CA ASP A 1046 12.04 8.27 -15.55
C ASP A 1046 10.95 8.77 -16.52
N GLU A 1047 10.20 7.87 -17.17
CA GLU A 1047 9.04 8.24 -17.98
C GLU A 1047 7.93 8.90 -17.14
N GLU A 1048 7.62 8.35 -15.96
CA GLU A 1048 6.68 8.97 -15.01
C GLU A 1048 7.15 10.36 -14.54
N GLU A 1049 8.44 10.54 -14.31
CA GLU A 1049 9.03 11.82 -13.91
C GLU A 1049 9.04 12.86 -15.05
N LEU A 1050 9.36 12.44 -16.28
CA LEU A 1050 9.25 13.28 -17.48
C LEU A 1050 7.85 13.83 -17.66
N LEU A 1051 6.83 12.98 -17.43
CA LEU A 1051 5.43 13.36 -17.57
C LEU A 1051 4.94 14.22 -16.40
N ARG A 1052 5.45 14.01 -15.18
CA ARG A 1052 5.20 14.90 -14.03
C ARG A 1052 5.71 16.33 -14.27
N ASN A 1053 6.81 16.48 -15.01
CA ASN A 1053 7.38 17.78 -15.36
C ASN A 1053 6.66 18.48 -16.53
N GLY A 1054 5.46 18.02 -16.93
CA GLY A 1054 4.56 18.75 -17.83
C GLY A 1054 4.72 18.45 -19.31
N LEU A 1055 5.57 17.48 -19.69
CA LEU A 1055 5.62 16.97 -21.06
C LEU A 1055 4.41 16.11 -21.38
N THR A 1056 3.95 16.18 -22.62
CA THR A 1056 2.96 15.25 -23.16
C THR A 1056 3.64 14.00 -23.71
N GLU A 1057 2.95 12.86 -23.74
CA GLU A 1057 3.43 11.67 -24.50
C GLU A 1057 3.62 11.99 -25.99
N GLN A 1058 3.16 13.15 -26.46
CA GLN A 1058 3.26 13.63 -27.84
C GLN A 1058 4.58 14.30 -28.14
N GLU A 1059 5.04 15.15 -27.24
CA GLU A 1059 6.38 15.71 -27.31
C GLU A 1059 7.40 14.58 -27.16
N ILE A 1060 7.13 13.63 -26.23
CA ILE A 1060 7.92 12.42 -26.06
C ILE A 1060 7.90 11.57 -27.35
N GLU A 1061 6.74 11.22 -27.93
CA GLU A 1061 6.67 10.39 -29.15
C GLU A 1061 7.16 11.08 -30.44
N LYS A 1062 6.94 12.39 -30.58
CA LYS A 1062 7.36 13.16 -31.76
C LYS A 1062 8.88 13.37 -31.74
N GLU A 1063 9.49 13.43 -30.56
CA GLU A 1063 10.93 13.33 -30.35
C GLU A 1063 11.45 11.86 -30.39
N LEU A 1064 10.58 10.85 -30.21
CA LEU A 1064 10.89 9.42 -30.36
C LEU A 1064 10.83 8.88 -31.79
N GLY A 1065 10.39 9.66 -32.78
CA GLY A 1065 10.39 9.27 -34.19
C GLY A 1065 9.51 8.05 -34.50
N THR A 1066 8.28 8.27 -34.97
CA THR A 1066 7.49 7.20 -35.60
C THR A 1066 8.12 6.75 -36.93
N LYS A 1067 8.95 5.71 -36.89
CA LYS A 1067 9.01 4.70 -37.96
C LYS A 1067 8.97 3.32 -37.32
N ALA A 1068 7.81 2.66 -37.48
CA ALA A 1068 7.72 1.22 -37.31
C ALA A 1068 8.67 0.55 -38.31
N VAL A 1069 9.76 -0.03 -37.83
CA VAL A 1069 10.64 -0.93 -38.59
C VAL A 1069 10.91 -2.16 -37.72
N GLU A 1070 10.94 -3.31 -38.38
CA GLU A 1070 10.94 -4.67 -37.84
C GLU A 1070 11.71 -4.86 -36.53
N ARG A 1071 11.02 -5.47 -35.57
CA ARG A 1071 11.51 -5.88 -34.24
C ARG A 1071 12.86 -6.59 -34.34
N LYS A 1072 13.95 -5.87 -34.07
CA LYS A 1072 15.16 -6.47 -33.49
C LYS A 1072 14.89 -6.77 -32.01
N LYS A 1073 15.56 -7.79 -31.50
CA LYS A 1073 15.32 -8.34 -30.15
C LYS A 1073 15.69 -7.29 -29.09
N MET A 1074 14.95 -7.28 -27.98
CA MET A 1074 15.12 -6.50 -26.73
C MET A 1074 16.53 -6.49 -26.09
N SER A 1075 17.55 -7.04 -26.75
CA SER A 1075 18.93 -7.17 -26.27
C SER A 1075 19.84 -5.99 -26.62
N ASP A 1076 19.43 -5.09 -27.52
CA ASP A 1076 20.35 -4.15 -28.20
C ASP A 1076 20.16 -2.66 -27.78
N LEU A 1077 19.62 -2.38 -26.59
CA LEU A 1077 19.17 -1.04 -26.16
C LEU A 1077 20.15 -0.28 -25.23
N LEU A 1078 20.42 1.02 -25.49
CA LEU A 1078 21.26 1.91 -24.65
C LEU A 1078 20.43 2.48 -23.48
N ARG A 1079 20.97 2.44 -22.25
CA ARG A 1079 20.28 2.94 -21.06
C ARG A 1079 20.60 4.41 -20.76
N ILE A 1080 19.59 5.26 -20.62
CA ILE A 1080 19.74 6.65 -20.18
C ILE A 1080 18.74 6.93 -19.04
N ALA A 1081 19.23 7.42 -17.91
CA ALA A 1081 18.42 7.60 -16.71
C ALA A 1081 18.88 8.78 -15.85
N THR A 1082 18.01 9.23 -14.95
CA THR A 1082 18.44 10.10 -13.85
C THR A 1082 19.23 9.33 -12.80
N VAL A 1083 20.06 10.02 -12.03
CA VAL A 1083 20.84 9.41 -10.93
C VAL A 1083 19.95 8.70 -9.93
N ASP A 1084 18.83 9.32 -9.56
CA ASP A 1084 17.91 8.79 -8.55
C ASP A 1084 17.17 7.54 -9.05
N ASN A 1085 16.80 7.49 -10.34
CA ASN A 1085 16.08 6.36 -10.90
C ASN A 1085 16.99 5.18 -11.32
N PHE A 1086 18.31 5.39 -11.42
CA PHE A 1086 19.31 4.34 -11.72
C PHE A 1086 19.87 3.65 -10.47
N GLN A 1087 19.29 3.88 -9.30
CA GLN A 1087 19.69 3.19 -8.07
C GLN A 1087 19.37 1.69 -8.13
N GLY A 1088 20.27 0.88 -7.55
CA GLY A 1088 20.22 -0.58 -7.63
C GLY A 1088 20.76 -1.14 -8.95
N GLU A 1089 20.78 -0.35 -10.02
CA GLU A 1089 21.34 -0.72 -11.31
C GLU A 1089 22.85 -0.44 -11.43
N GLU A 1090 23.46 -1.09 -12.42
CA GLU A 1090 24.87 -0.98 -12.79
C GLU A 1090 25.09 -1.22 -14.29
N ALA A 1091 26.22 -0.74 -14.81
CA ALA A 1091 26.68 -0.97 -16.17
C ALA A 1091 28.21 -1.16 -16.21
N LYS A 1092 28.73 -1.81 -17.26
CA LYS A 1092 30.18 -1.96 -17.44
C LYS A 1092 30.84 -0.60 -17.64
N VAL A 1093 30.23 0.26 -18.47
CA VAL A 1093 30.70 1.62 -18.72
C VAL A 1093 29.60 2.61 -18.36
N VAL A 1094 29.92 3.62 -17.56
CA VAL A 1094 28.98 4.71 -17.22
C VAL A 1094 29.54 6.05 -17.65
N ILE A 1095 28.72 6.82 -18.36
CA ILE A 1095 29.04 8.19 -18.78
C ILE A 1095 28.08 9.15 -18.08
N ILE A 1096 28.62 10.21 -17.49
CA ILE A 1096 27.88 11.11 -16.60
C ILE A 1096 27.95 12.54 -17.15
N SER A 1097 26.79 13.14 -17.40
CA SER A 1097 26.66 14.58 -17.67
C SER A 1097 26.21 15.30 -16.40
N LEU A 1098 27.10 16.14 -15.84
CA LEU A 1098 26.90 16.85 -14.56
C LEU A 1098 26.02 18.10 -14.70
N VAL A 1099 25.93 18.69 -15.90
CA VAL A 1099 25.06 19.81 -16.29
C VAL A 1099 25.43 21.16 -15.70
N ARG A 1100 25.53 21.25 -14.36
CA ARG A 1100 25.70 22.53 -13.67
C ARG A 1100 27.07 23.12 -13.96
N SER A 1101 27.05 24.33 -14.49
CA SER A 1101 28.24 25.11 -14.81
C SER A 1101 27.88 26.58 -14.70
N ASN A 1102 28.27 27.22 -13.60
CA ASN A 1102 27.91 28.61 -13.30
C ASN A 1102 28.93 29.29 -12.39
N SER A 1103 29.03 30.62 -12.51
CA SER A 1103 29.95 31.45 -11.71
C SER A 1103 29.60 31.53 -10.22
N GLN A 1104 28.43 31.06 -9.81
CA GLN A 1104 27.95 31.12 -8.42
C GLN A 1104 28.31 29.88 -7.59
N GLY A 1105 28.98 28.88 -8.17
CA GLY A 1105 29.29 27.62 -7.47
C GLY A 1105 28.05 26.80 -7.08
N LYS A 1106 26.91 27.03 -7.75
CA LYS A 1106 25.65 26.35 -7.43
C LYS A 1106 25.57 24.99 -8.14
N VAL A 1107 25.84 23.93 -7.37
CA VAL A 1107 25.76 22.53 -7.81
C VAL A 1107 24.34 21.95 -7.85
N GLY A 1108 23.37 22.64 -7.25
CA GLY A 1108 21.99 22.18 -7.17
C GLY A 1108 21.83 20.81 -6.51
N PHE A 1109 21.30 19.84 -7.26
CA PHE A 1109 20.83 18.54 -6.77
C PHE A 1109 21.97 17.62 -6.32
N LEU A 1110 23.17 17.78 -6.90
CA LEU A 1110 24.38 17.02 -6.58
C LEU A 1110 25.17 17.57 -5.38
N ARG A 1111 24.51 18.32 -4.47
CA ARG A 1111 25.14 18.82 -3.23
C ARG A 1111 25.29 17.73 -2.16
N THR A 1112 24.39 16.76 -2.17
CA THR A 1112 24.24 15.76 -1.11
C THR A 1112 25.15 14.56 -1.33
N THR A 1113 25.88 14.18 -0.29
CA THR A 1113 26.78 13.03 -0.24
C THR A 1113 26.16 11.74 -0.78
N ASN A 1114 24.91 11.45 -0.40
CA ASN A 1114 24.18 10.24 -0.81
C ASN A 1114 24.04 10.11 -2.33
N ARG A 1115 23.69 11.20 -3.03
CA ARG A 1115 23.57 11.24 -4.49
C ARG A 1115 24.91 11.13 -5.20
N ILE A 1116 25.95 11.76 -4.65
CA ILE A 1116 27.32 11.66 -5.18
C ILE A 1116 27.79 10.20 -5.08
N ASN A 1117 27.53 9.53 -3.95
CA ASN A 1117 27.86 8.12 -3.75
C ASN A 1117 27.15 7.21 -4.77
N VAL A 1118 25.83 7.40 -4.95
CA VAL A 1118 25.06 6.69 -5.97
C VAL A 1118 25.64 6.94 -7.35
N LEU A 1119 25.94 8.18 -7.71
CA LEU A 1119 26.48 8.53 -9.02
C LEU A 1119 27.84 7.86 -9.31
N LEU A 1120 28.77 7.90 -8.34
CA LEU A 1120 30.14 7.40 -8.50
C LEU A 1120 30.29 5.88 -8.41
N SER A 1121 29.20 5.14 -8.13
CA SER A 1121 29.25 3.70 -7.85
C SER A 1121 28.48 2.82 -8.85
N ARG A 1122 28.09 3.36 -10.02
CA ARG A 1122 27.31 2.63 -11.03
C ARG A 1122 28.15 1.89 -12.09
N ALA A 1123 29.44 2.21 -12.18
CA ALA A 1123 30.35 1.68 -13.19
C ALA A 1123 31.16 0.49 -12.69
N GLN A 1124 31.27 -0.57 -13.50
CA GLN A 1124 32.14 -1.72 -13.19
C GLN A 1124 33.54 -1.57 -13.81
N HIS A 1125 33.62 -1.35 -15.12
CA HIS A 1125 34.88 -1.33 -15.89
C HIS A 1125 35.43 0.09 -16.06
N GLY A 1126 34.58 1.06 -16.42
CA GLY A 1126 35.02 2.44 -16.64
C GLY A 1126 33.95 3.51 -16.44
N MET A 1127 34.40 4.71 -16.08
CA MET A 1127 33.56 5.84 -15.70
C MET A 1127 34.09 7.16 -16.28
N TYR A 1128 33.21 7.89 -16.97
CA TYR A 1128 33.56 9.16 -17.61
C TYR A 1128 32.63 10.27 -17.14
N LEU A 1129 33.17 11.27 -16.44
CA LEU A 1129 32.43 12.46 -16.02
C LEU A 1129 32.64 13.59 -17.02
N ILE A 1130 31.58 14.30 -17.38
CA ILE A 1130 31.63 15.50 -18.22
C ILE A 1130 30.97 16.63 -17.42
N GLY A 1131 31.74 17.69 -17.13
CA GLY A 1131 31.22 18.83 -16.37
C GLY A 1131 32.30 19.79 -15.88
N ASN A 1132 31.85 20.86 -15.21
CA ASN A 1132 32.73 21.94 -14.74
C ASN A 1132 33.18 21.74 -13.28
N SER A 1133 34.43 21.32 -13.07
CA SER A 1133 34.98 21.06 -11.73
C SER A 1133 34.98 22.28 -10.80
N LYS A 1134 35.12 23.51 -11.32
CA LYS A 1134 35.07 24.75 -10.53
C LYS A 1134 33.71 24.96 -9.88
N THR A 1135 32.63 24.55 -10.55
CA THR A 1135 31.27 24.66 -10.00
C THR A 1135 31.06 23.74 -8.80
N TYR A 1136 31.77 22.60 -8.74
CA TYR A 1136 31.62 21.57 -7.71
C TYR A 1136 32.62 21.66 -6.55
N GLY A 1137 33.69 22.45 -6.70
CA GLY A 1137 34.84 22.48 -5.78
C GLY A 1137 34.51 22.90 -4.33
N ASP A 1138 33.42 23.62 -4.09
CA ASP A 1138 33.01 24.07 -2.75
C ASP A 1138 32.30 22.99 -1.93
N ILE A 1139 31.90 21.87 -2.56
CA ILE A 1139 31.26 20.77 -1.85
C ILE A 1139 32.34 19.81 -1.32
N PRO A 1140 32.39 19.52 -0.01
CA PRO A 1140 33.50 18.77 0.59
C PRO A 1140 33.81 17.43 -0.10
N MET A 1141 32.78 16.63 -0.40
CA MET A 1141 32.97 15.34 -1.07
C MET A 1141 33.48 15.49 -2.51
N TRP A 1142 32.94 16.44 -3.28
CA TRP A 1142 33.41 16.72 -4.64
C TRP A 1142 34.84 17.25 -4.65
N ASN A 1143 35.21 18.09 -3.68
CA ASN A 1143 36.58 18.58 -3.53
C ASN A 1143 37.57 17.42 -3.35
N GLN A 1144 37.24 16.44 -2.50
CA GLN A 1144 38.04 15.24 -2.33
C GLN A 1144 38.11 14.42 -3.63
N VAL A 1145 37.00 14.22 -4.33
CA VAL A 1145 36.96 13.52 -5.64
C VAL A 1145 37.85 14.22 -6.67
N ILE A 1146 37.73 15.54 -6.79
CA ILE A 1146 38.54 16.38 -7.69
C ILE A 1146 40.03 16.26 -7.34
N THR A 1147 40.37 16.23 -6.06
CA THR A 1147 41.75 16.07 -5.57
C THR A 1147 42.32 14.71 -5.97
N ILE A 1148 41.58 13.63 -5.72
CA ILE A 1148 41.97 12.26 -6.11
C ILE A 1148 42.18 12.16 -7.62
N LEU A 1149 41.26 12.72 -8.42
CA LEU A 1149 41.37 12.70 -9.88
C LEU A 1149 42.52 13.56 -10.39
N ARG A 1150 42.81 14.69 -9.76
CA ARG A 1150 43.96 15.55 -10.11
C ARG A 1150 45.28 14.86 -9.80
N GLU A 1151 45.42 14.22 -8.64
CA GLU A 1151 46.62 13.48 -8.23
C GLU A 1151 46.93 12.29 -9.15
N LYS A 1152 45.88 11.67 -9.72
CA LYS A 1152 45.99 10.54 -10.65
C LYS A 1152 46.07 10.94 -12.13
N ASP A 1153 46.21 12.23 -12.45
CA ASP A 1153 46.16 12.74 -13.83
C ASP A 1153 44.88 12.27 -14.58
N CYS A 1154 43.73 12.29 -13.91
CA CYS A 1154 42.43 11.86 -14.44
C CYS A 1154 41.42 13.02 -14.53
N LEU A 1155 41.81 14.24 -14.21
CA LEU A 1155 41.04 15.47 -14.46
C LEU A 1155 41.68 16.21 -15.64
N LYS A 1156 41.05 16.13 -16.82
CA LYS A 1156 41.64 16.62 -18.08
C LYS A 1156 40.63 17.44 -18.86
N THR A 1157 41.12 18.35 -19.71
CA THR A 1157 40.29 19.08 -20.69
C THR A 1157 40.16 18.34 -22.04
N LYS A 1158 40.71 17.12 -22.12
CA LYS A 1158 40.72 16.27 -23.32
C LYS A 1158 40.51 14.81 -22.95
N PHE A 1159 39.78 14.06 -23.77
CA PHE A 1159 39.79 12.59 -23.75
C PHE A 1159 41.00 12.09 -24.52
N ASN A 1160 41.75 11.14 -23.94
CA ASN A 1160 42.80 10.43 -24.67
C ASN A 1160 42.19 9.14 -25.22
N LEU A 1161 41.96 9.08 -26.54
CA LEU A 1161 41.49 7.87 -27.21
C LEU A 1161 42.68 6.99 -27.59
N GLN A 1162 42.53 5.67 -27.43
CA GLN A 1162 43.56 4.70 -27.75
C GLN A 1162 42.98 3.60 -28.64
N CYS A 1163 43.58 3.45 -29.83
CA CYS A 1163 43.18 2.38 -30.73
C CYS A 1163 43.72 1.04 -30.26
N PRO A 1164 42.88 0.00 -30.08
CA PRO A 1164 43.36 -1.33 -29.72
C PRO A 1164 44.29 -1.96 -30.78
N ARG A 1165 44.30 -1.43 -32.01
CA ARG A 1165 45.23 -1.83 -33.09
C ARG A 1165 46.53 -1.01 -33.14
N HIS A 1166 46.50 0.23 -32.65
CA HIS A 1166 47.61 1.18 -32.73
C HIS A 1166 47.83 1.82 -31.35
N SER A 1167 48.32 1.02 -30.39
CA SER A 1167 48.48 1.43 -28.99
C SER A 1167 49.47 2.59 -28.80
N GLU A 1168 50.30 2.89 -29.80
CA GLU A 1168 51.30 3.97 -29.77
C GLU A 1168 50.77 5.33 -30.23
N GLN A 1169 49.56 5.40 -30.81
CA GLN A 1169 48.93 6.65 -31.24
C GLN A 1169 47.86 7.08 -30.23
N ASN A 1170 48.21 8.04 -29.37
CA ASN A 1170 47.24 8.72 -28.50
C ASN A 1170 46.54 9.84 -29.28
N MET A 1171 45.22 9.79 -29.33
CA MET A 1171 44.40 10.81 -30.01
C MET A 1171 43.67 11.64 -28.97
N ASP A 1172 44.05 12.91 -28.88
CA ASP A 1172 43.47 13.85 -27.92
C ASP A 1172 42.24 14.54 -28.49
N VAL A 1173 41.09 14.31 -27.85
CA VAL A 1173 39.79 14.84 -28.27
C VAL A 1173 39.33 15.89 -27.26
N SER A 1174 39.11 17.12 -27.72
CA SER A 1174 38.75 18.28 -26.88
C SER A 1174 37.37 18.86 -27.20
N THR A 1175 36.86 18.60 -28.41
CA THR A 1175 35.54 19.02 -28.87
C THR A 1175 34.75 17.82 -29.41
N PRO A 1176 33.41 17.89 -29.46
CA PRO A 1176 32.61 16.80 -30.05
C PRO A 1176 33.01 16.48 -31.50
N GLU A 1177 33.38 17.49 -32.28
CA GLU A 1177 33.78 17.37 -33.69
C GLU A 1177 35.13 16.65 -33.85
N ASP A 1178 36.01 16.70 -32.83
CA ASP A 1178 37.30 15.99 -32.86
C ASP A 1178 37.11 14.46 -32.95
N PHE A 1179 35.99 13.91 -32.45
CA PHE A 1179 35.70 12.47 -32.58
C PHE A 1179 35.49 12.05 -34.05
N ASP A 1180 34.91 12.90 -34.88
CA ASP A 1180 34.69 12.59 -36.30
C ASP A 1180 36.01 12.62 -37.08
N LEU A 1181 36.94 13.49 -36.67
CA LEU A 1181 38.27 13.65 -37.28
C LEU A 1181 39.27 12.58 -36.84
N LEU A 1182 39.30 12.26 -35.55
CA LEU A 1182 40.32 11.41 -34.93
C LEU A 1182 39.83 9.97 -34.69
N SER A 1183 38.53 9.72 -34.74
CA SER A 1183 37.93 8.38 -34.70
C SER A 1183 37.03 8.09 -35.92
N PRO A 1184 37.52 8.26 -37.18
CA PRO A 1184 36.71 8.04 -38.38
C PRO A 1184 36.45 6.54 -38.66
N GLU A 1185 35.39 6.25 -39.42
CA GLU A 1185 34.83 4.90 -39.64
C GLU A 1185 35.84 3.88 -40.21
N GLU A 1186 36.84 4.32 -40.96
CA GLU A 1186 37.81 3.46 -41.65
C GLU A 1186 39.01 3.03 -40.78
N LEU A 1187 39.33 3.76 -39.70
CA LEU A 1187 40.51 3.49 -38.85
C LEU A 1187 40.29 2.34 -37.85
N PHE A 1188 39.04 1.93 -37.60
CA PHE A 1188 38.66 1.02 -36.51
C PHE A 1188 37.75 -0.17 -36.92
N GLY A 1189 37.46 -0.37 -38.22
CA GLY A 1189 36.59 -1.46 -38.70
C GLY A 1189 37.24 -2.86 -38.72
N VAL A 1190 36.54 -3.87 -38.17
CA VAL A 1190 36.58 -5.36 -38.26
C VAL A 1190 37.87 -6.08 -38.77
N PRO A 1191 38.33 -7.21 -38.18
CA PRO A 1191 39.55 -7.90 -38.63
C PRO A 1191 39.42 -8.47 -40.06
N SER A 1192 40.40 -8.20 -40.93
CA SER A 1192 40.69 -9.01 -42.12
C SER A 1192 41.61 -10.18 -41.73
N PRO A 1193 41.59 -11.35 -42.40
CA PRO A 1193 42.31 -12.54 -41.98
C PRO A 1193 43.82 -12.33 -41.96
N VAL A 1194 44.48 -12.97 -41.00
CA VAL A 1194 45.93 -13.02 -40.78
C VAL A 1194 46.69 -13.31 -42.10
N PRO A 1195 47.86 -12.67 -42.36
CA PRO A 1195 48.68 -13.00 -43.53
C PRO A 1195 49.26 -14.42 -43.42
N GLU A 1196 49.18 -15.17 -44.51
CA GLU A 1196 49.82 -16.48 -44.68
C GLU A 1196 51.34 -16.37 -44.52
N SER A 1197 51.89 -16.85 -43.40
CA SER A 1197 53.24 -17.42 -43.34
C SER A 1197 53.49 -18.16 -42.04
N SER A 1198 52.86 -19.32 -41.88
CA SER A 1198 53.42 -20.48 -41.14
C SER A 1198 52.47 -21.67 -41.24
N GLN A 1199 52.42 -22.28 -42.43
CA GLN A 1199 52.07 -23.69 -42.54
C GLN A 1199 53.18 -24.50 -41.87
N SER A 1200 52.92 -25.09 -40.71
CA SER A 1200 53.05 -26.54 -40.55
C SER A 1200 52.50 -26.99 -39.19
N VAL A 1201 51.86 -28.15 -39.21
CA VAL A 1201 51.24 -28.90 -38.10
C VAL A 1201 49.79 -28.51 -37.80
N GLY A 1202 48.84 -29.21 -38.44
CA GLY A 1202 47.41 -29.11 -38.11
C GLY A 1202 46.42 -29.78 -39.06
N MET A 1203 46.83 -30.74 -39.91
CA MET A 1203 45.89 -31.59 -40.65
C MET A 1203 45.40 -32.69 -39.70
N HIS A 1204 44.21 -32.54 -39.08
CA HIS A 1204 43.32 -33.64 -38.60
C HIS A 1204 42.15 -33.17 -37.68
N VAL A 1205 41.35 -32.13 -37.97
CA VAL A 1205 40.09 -31.92 -37.19
C VAL A 1205 38.93 -31.27 -37.98
N LEU A 1206 38.82 -31.46 -39.29
CA LEU A 1206 37.69 -30.88 -40.06
C LEU A 1206 36.80 -31.90 -40.79
N GLU A 1207 36.98 -33.20 -40.57
CA GLU A 1207 36.06 -34.25 -41.05
C GLU A 1207 35.08 -34.77 -39.96
N CYS A 1208 35.13 -34.28 -38.72
CA CYS A 1208 34.27 -34.79 -37.63
C CYS A 1208 33.06 -33.91 -37.27
N VAL A 1209 32.92 -32.70 -37.81
CA VAL A 1209 31.86 -31.76 -37.37
C VAL A 1209 30.63 -31.81 -38.28
N GLU A 1210 30.77 -32.14 -39.57
CA GLU A 1210 29.61 -32.29 -40.47
C GLU A 1210 28.85 -33.62 -40.25
N THR A 1211 29.50 -34.66 -39.71
CA THR A 1211 28.87 -35.93 -39.38
C THR A 1211 28.07 -35.91 -38.07
N LEU A 1212 28.30 -34.93 -37.18
CA LEU A 1212 27.56 -34.78 -35.91
C LEU A 1212 26.28 -33.94 -36.06
N ALA A 1213 26.27 -32.97 -36.96
CA ALA A 1213 25.08 -32.15 -37.22
C ALA A 1213 23.97 -32.93 -37.94
N GLN A 1214 24.31 -33.89 -38.81
CA GLN A 1214 23.32 -34.75 -39.47
C GLN A 1214 22.74 -35.84 -38.54
N ASN A 1215 23.49 -36.29 -37.54
CA ASN A 1215 23.01 -37.29 -36.57
C ASN A 1215 22.11 -36.70 -35.46
N ALA A 1216 22.25 -35.42 -35.11
CA ALA A 1216 21.38 -34.75 -34.14
C ALA A 1216 19.94 -34.52 -34.67
N TRP A 1217 19.78 -34.37 -35.98
CA TRP A 1217 18.47 -34.19 -36.61
C TRP A 1217 17.67 -35.50 -36.72
N LEU A 1218 18.35 -36.65 -36.84
CA LEU A 1218 17.74 -37.99 -36.84
C LEU A 1218 17.30 -38.47 -35.44
N LEU A 1219 18.03 -38.11 -34.38
CA LEU A 1219 17.67 -38.45 -32.99
C LEU A 1219 16.43 -37.70 -32.48
N SER A 1220 16.19 -36.49 -32.97
CA SER A 1220 14.98 -35.69 -32.67
C SER A 1220 13.68 -36.32 -33.21
N LYS A 1221 13.74 -37.04 -34.34
CA LYS A 1221 12.57 -37.74 -34.92
C LYS A 1221 12.28 -39.10 -34.28
N MET A 1222 13.27 -39.77 -33.66
CA MET A 1222 13.05 -41.07 -33.01
C MET A 1222 12.44 -40.98 -31.60
N SER A 1223 12.52 -39.84 -30.90
CA SER A 1223 11.88 -39.66 -29.58
C SER A 1223 10.37 -39.41 -29.68
N LEU A 1224 9.90 -38.77 -30.77
CA LEU A 1224 8.47 -38.53 -31.00
C LEU A 1224 7.68 -39.79 -31.41
N CYS A 1225 8.33 -40.82 -31.96
CA CYS A 1225 7.67 -42.10 -32.29
C CYS A 1225 7.51 -43.04 -31.06
N ARG A 1226 8.22 -42.80 -29.94
CA ARG A 1226 8.08 -43.62 -28.72
C ARG A 1226 6.98 -43.15 -27.77
N VAL A 1227 6.49 -41.91 -27.91
CA VAL A 1227 5.38 -41.40 -27.07
C VAL A 1227 4.01 -41.82 -27.61
N VAL A 1228 3.89 -42.16 -28.90
CA VAL A 1228 2.63 -42.59 -29.54
C VAL A 1228 2.36 -44.11 -29.39
N MET A 1229 3.32 -44.91 -28.91
CA MET A 1229 3.13 -46.35 -28.65
C MET A 1229 3.04 -46.73 -27.16
N SER A 1230 2.89 -45.76 -26.25
CA SER A 1230 2.59 -46.03 -24.83
C SER A 1230 1.19 -45.55 -24.42
N ILE A 1231 0.35 -45.20 -25.40
CA ILE A 1231 -1.09 -44.98 -25.23
C ILE A 1231 -1.81 -45.90 -26.24
N THR A 1232 -1.69 -47.19 -25.97
CA THR A 1232 -2.67 -48.25 -26.28
C THR A 1232 -2.68 -49.17 -25.08
#